data_AF-A0A7K2FDR1-F1
#
_entry.id   AF-A0A7K2FDR1-F1
#
_cell.length_a   1.000
_cell.length_b   1.000
_cell.length_c   1.000
_cell.angle_alpha   90.00
_cell.angle_beta   90.00
_cell.angle_gamma   90.00
#
_symmetry.space_group_name_H-M   'P 1'
#
loop_
_entity.id
_entity.type
_entity.pdbx_description
1 polymer ?
#
loop_
_entity_poly.entity_id
_entity_poly.type
_entity_poly.pdbx_seq_one_letter_code
_entity_poly.pdbx_strand_id
1 'polypeptide(L)'
;GDVPGAEELREELLGLGAVEVSFASCDVGDREALARVLAGVETSLSAVVHVAGVVDDGVVAGMSEGQLERVLRPKVDAAWNLHELTRSCDLSAFVVYSSLAGVLGTAGQANYAAGNAFLDGLAEFRRAAGLPGVSLAWGLWEQSSGLTGHLAEADLRRLSRLGLRPLDSQDAMGSFDAALESGETVVAITRLDTAALRAQDDPAPILRKLVPARPRRARGTSASSSARTTPLGRQLSGLSPEERARSVAELVRTQVAEVLGYQAPNDLDTDRPFQDMGFDSLTAVELRNRLGTATGLRLTTTLVFDHPTPAALVTHLLERLSGERAGTTTAVRERSSTSSDEPIAIVGMACRYPGGVASPEDLWRLVAEGVDAVGEFPVNRGWDVDALYDPDPDRTGTSYTRHGGFLYDADEFDAGFFGMSPREALATDPQQRLLLQTAWETLENAGIVPASLRNSRTGVFTGVMYHDYGSGPGSVPQELEGYRAGGTAGSIASGRLSYTFGFEGPAVTVDTACSSSLVALHLAANALRQGECDLALAGGVTVMSTPQAFVEFSRQRGLAPDGRCKSFSAAADGTGWSEGVGLLLVERLSDARRNGHQVLGVIRGSAVNQDGASNGLTAPNGSAQERVIRQALANSGLRATDVDAVEAHGTGTVLGDPIEAHALLATYGQDRPNEHPLWLGSLKSNIGHTQAAAGVGGIIKVVQAMRHAALPKSLHADEPSPHVDWDTGAVRLLTEAREWPKSGRPRRAAVSSFGISGTNAHVIIEQGDPDPEPERVDSGPVNPVPWFVSGRDETALRAQARRLHEHLTGRPELDPIDVGYSLAMARAALERRAAVVGSTRDELLSGLRALADGAGVSSGVRRGRTAFVFTGQGAQRVGMGGELGEAFPVFAGAFDEVCAGLDPLLPRPLRDVVASGEGLDETGFAQPALFAFEVA
;
A
#
# COMPACT_ATOMS: atom_id res chain seq x y z
N GLY A 1 -43.77 -22.67 21.42
CA GLY A 1 -43.70 -22.45 19.96
C GLY A 1 -43.43 -23.80 19.33
N ASP A 2 -44.06 -24.09 18.20
CA ASP A 2 -43.86 -25.34 17.46
C ASP A 2 -42.39 -25.52 17.09
N VAL A 3 -41.72 -26.47 17.75
CA VAL A 3 -40.36 -26.88 17.39
C VAL A 3 -40.49 -27.86 16.22
N PRO A 4 -39.77 -27.65 15.10
CA PRO A 4 -39.80 -28.58 13.97
C PRO A 4 -39.50 -30.02 14.41
N GLY A 5 -40.33 -30.98 14.00
CA GLY A 5 -40.18 -32.41 14.33
C GLY A 5 -40.73 -32.84 15.70
N ALA A 6 -41.29 -31.94 16.52
CA ALA A 6 -41.79 -32.30 17.86
C ALA A 6 -42.98 -33.28 17.83
N GLU A 7 -43.92 -33.10 16.91
CA GLU A 7 -45.08 -34.01 16.78
C GLU A 7 -44.69 -35.36 16.17
N GLU A 8 -43.75 -35.39 15.22
CA GLU A 8 -43.19 -36.65 14.67
C GLU A 8 -42.47 -37.46 15.77
N LEU A 9 -41.66 -36.78 16.60
CA LEU A 9 -41.02 -37.41 17.75
C LEU A 9 -42.03 -37.89 18.80
N ARG A 10 -43.12 -37.14 19.02
CA ARG A 10 -44.21 -37.57 19.89
C ARG A 10 -44.81 -38.88 19.39
N GLU A 11 -45.16 -38.95 18.12
CA GLU A 11 -45.74 -40.15 17.50
C GLU A 11 -44.78 -41.34 17.57
N GLU A 12 -43.48 -41.13 17.31
CA GLU A 12 -42.45 -42.16 17.41
C GLU A 12 -42.33 -42.72 18.83
N LEU A 13 -42.24 -41.85 19.84
CA LEU A 13 -42.11 -42.27 21.24
C LEU A 13 -43.36 -43.00 21.74
N LEU A 14 -44.56 -42.54 21.35
CA LEU A 14 -45.80 -43.25 21.65
C LEU A 14 -45.83 -44.63 20.96
N GLY A 15 -45.34 -44.71 19.72
CA GLY A 15 -45.18 -45.97 18.98
C GLY A 15 -44.17 -46.95 19.62
N LEU A 16 -43.14 -46.42 20.29
CA LEU A 16 -42.14 -47.19 21.05
C LEU A 16 -42.61 -47.58 22.46
N GLY A 17 -43.83 -47.19 22.86
CA GLY A 17 -44.46 -47.60 24.12
C GLY A 17 -44.49 -46.53 25.22
N ALA A 18 -44.17 -45.26 24.92
CA ALA A 18 -44.44 -44.17 25.85
C ALA A 18 -45.95 -44.03 26.08
N VAL A 19 -46.37 -43.83 27.33
CA VAL A 19 -47.78 -43.62 27.69
C VAL A 19 -48.19 -42.16 27.48
N GLU A 20 -47.28 -41.25 27.79
CA GLU A 20 -47.46 -39.80 27.64
C GLU A 20 -46.12 -39.14 27.30
N VAL A 21 -46.17 -38.15 26.41
CA VAL A 21 -45.03 -37.32 26.03
C VAL A 21 -45.45 -35.87 26.17
N SER A 22 -44.71 -35.08 26.94
CA SER A 22 -44.97 -33.65 27.13
C SER A 22 -43.76 -32.83 26.70
N PHE A 23 -44.03 -31.67 26.07
CA PHE A 23 -43.00 -30.71 25.68
C PHE A 23 -43.22 -29.42 26.46
N ALA A 24 -42.15 -28.91 27.07
CA ALA A 24 -42.17 -27.65 27.80
C ALA A 24 -41.12 -26.69 27.23
N SER A 25 -41.51 -25.45 26.96
CA SER A 25 -40.59 -24.38 26.57
C SER A 25 -39.91 -23.83 27.82
N CYS A 26 -38.60 -24.08 27.99
CA CYS A 26 -37.86 -23.66 29.17
C CYS A 26 -36.39 -23.39 28.83
N ASP A 27 -35.86 -22.24 29.25
CA ASP A 27 -34.42 -22.08 29.40
C ASP A 27 -34.01 -22.78 30.71
N VAL A 28 -33.29 -23.88 30.59
CA VAL A 28 -32.84 -24.68 31.75
C VAL A 28 -31.80 -23.95 32.60
N GLY A 29 -31.14 -22.91 32.07
CA GLY A 29 -30.28 -22.00 32.85
C GLY A 29 -31.06 -21.08 33.79
N ASP A 30 -32.37 -20.89 33.57
CA ASP A 30 -33.27 -20.18 34.48
C ASP A 30 -33.86 -21.15 35.50
N ARG A 31 -33.40 -21.04 36.75
CA ARG A 31 -33.81 -21.91 37.86
C ARG A 31 -35.32 -21.83 38.14
N GLU A 32 -35.93 -20.66 38.07
CA GLU A 32 -37.35 -20.51 38.39
C GLU A 32 -38.23 -21.05 37.27
N ALA A 33 -37.82 -20.86 36.01
CA ALA A 33 -38.49 -21.45 34.86
C ALA A 33 -38.43 -22.99 34.94
N LEU A 34 -37.27 -23.55 35.23
CA LEU A 34 -37.10 -24.99 35.37
C LEU A 34 -37.91 -25.56 36.54
N ALA A 35 -37.95 -24.87 37.68
CA ALA A 35 -38.77 -25.28 38.82
C ALA A 35 -40.27 -25.36 38.48
N ARG A 36 -40.79 -24.43 37.66
CA ARG A 36 -42.17 -24.47 37.17
C ARG A 36 -42.44 -25.67 36.27
N VAL A 37 -41.49 -26.02 35.39
CA VAL A 37 -41.60 -27.20 34.53
C VAL A 37 -41.60 -28.48 35.36
N LEU A 38 -40.66 -28.61 36.31
CA LEU A 38 -40.58 -29.80 37.17
C LEU A 38 -41.81 -29.95 38.08
N ALA A 39 -42.39 -28.84 38.56
CA ALA A 39 -43.63 -28.87 39.35
C ALA A 39 -44.85 -29.31 38.54
N GLY A 40 -44.81 -29.20 37.20
CA GLY A 40 -45.86 -29.67 36.31
C GLY A 40 -45.80 -31.17 35.98
N VAL A 41 -44.78 -31.89 36.47
CA VAL A 41 -44.68 -33.34 36.30
C VAL A 41 -45.51 -34.02 37.38
N GLU A 42 -46.70 -34.53 37.01
CA GLU A 42 -47.67 -35.12 37.95
C GLU A 42 -47.24 -36.49 38.51
N THR A 43 -46.29 -37.17 37.84
CA THR A 43 -45.71 -38.45 38.28
C THR A 43 -44.37 -38.25 38.99
N SER A 44 -43.93 -39.23 39.80
CA SER A 44 -42.62 -39.16 40.45
C SER A 44 -41.49 -39.20 39.40
N LEU A 45 -40.75 -38.10 39.26
CA LEU A 45 -39.58 -38.02 38.37
C LEU A 45 -38.57 -39.12 38.74
N SER A 46 -38.27 -40.00 37.79
CA SER A 46 -37.39 -41.16 37.99
C SER A 46 -36.02 -41.01 37.33
N ALA A 47 -35.89 -40.25 36.26
CA ALA A 47 -34.62 -40.06 35.58
C ALA A 47 -34.48 -38.66 34.99
N VAL A 48 -33.24 -38.18 34.89
CA VAL A 48 -32.87 -36.95 34.18
C VAL A 48 -31.78 -37.26 33.17
N VAL A 49 -31.99 -36.87 31.91
CA VAL A 49 -30.97 -36.95 30.85
C VAL A 49 -30.77 -35.54 30.30
N HIS A 50 -29.61 -34.96 30.58
CA HIS A 50 -29.25 -33.60 30.20
C HIS A 50 -28.38 -33.62 28.94
N VAL A 51 -28.97 -33.18 27.82
CA VAL A 51 -28.34 -33.16 26.48
C VAL A 51 -28.09 -31.74 25.95
N ALA A 52 -28.30 -30.71 26.77
CA ALA A 52 -28.17 -29.32 26.31
C ALA A 52 -26.70 -28.91 26.11
N GLY A 53 -26.43 -28.16 25.05
CA GLY A 53 -25.10 -27.64 24.76
C GLY A 53 -25.12 -26.72 23.53
N VAL A 54 -24.17 -25.79 23.50
CA VAL A 54 -23.89 -24.91 22.35
C VAL A 54 -22.36 -24.79 22.24
N VAL A 55 -21.86 -24.55 21.04
CA VAL A 55 -20.43 -24.29 20.77
C VAL A 55 -20.25 -22.88 20.21
N ASP A 56 -19.19 -22.20 20.62
CA ASP A 56 -18.78 -20.86 20.15
C ASP A 56 -17.27 -20.75 20.35
N ASP A 57 -16.52 -21.25 19.37
CA ASP A 57 -15.09 -21.49 19.49
C ASP A 57 -14.27 -20.18 19.45
N GLY A 58 -13.22 -20.12 20.26
CA GLY A 58 -12.30 -18.98 20.33
C GLY A 58 -11.01 -19.31 21.07
N VAL A 59 -9.93 -18.58 20.76
CA VAL A 59 -8.69 -18.64 21.55
C VAL A 59 -8.89 -17.91 22.87
N VAL A 60 -8.29 -18.42 23.94
CA VAL A 60 -8.43 -17.83 25.30
C VAL A 60 -8.13 -16.32 25.32
N ALA A 61 -7.12 -15.87 24.57
CA ALA A 61 -6.73 -14.45 24.53
C ALA A 61 -7.73 -13.54 23.80
N GLY A 62 -8.62 -14.09 22.97
CA GLY A 62 -9.61 -13.35 22.18
C GLY A 62 -11.06 -13.67 22.54
N MET A 63 -11.28 -14.46 23.60
CA MET A 63 -12.61 -14.91 24.00
C MET A 63 -13.31 -13.82 24.81
N SER A 64 -14.47 -13.38 24.32
CA SER A 64 -15.30 -12.40 25.04
C SER A 64 -16.08 -13.04 26.19
N GLU A 65 -16.49 -12.22 27.16
CA GLU A 65 -17.35 -12.64 28.27
C GLU A 65 -18.68 -13.24 27.77
N GLY A 66 -19.30 -12.61 26.77
CA GLY A 66 -20.54 -13.11 26.17
C GLY A 66 -20.39 -14.46 25.45
N GLN A 67 -19.24 -14.74 24.84
CA GLN A 67 -18.95 -16.07 24.25
C GLN A 67 -18.79 -17.14 25.32
N LEU A 68 -18.18 -16.80 26.46
CA LEU A 68 -18.03 -17.71 27.58
C LEU A 68 -19.40 -18.02 28.21
N GLU A 69 -20.22 -17.00 28.47
CA GLU A 69 -21.56 -17.15 29.05
C GLU A 69 -22.46 -18.04 28.19
N ARG A 70 -22.51 -17.80 26.88
CA ARG A 70 -23.35 -18.59 25.95
C ARG A 70 -23.06 -20.09 25.98
N VAL A 71 -21.79 -20.47 26.08
CA VAL A 71 -21.35 -21.87 26.04
C VAL A 71 -21.44 -22.53 27.41
N LEU A 72 -21.10 -21.80 28.49
CA LEU A 72 -21.15 -22.35 29.84
C LEU A 72 -22.58 -22.49 30.36
N ARG A 73 -23.46 -21.50 30.13
CA ARG A 73 -24.82 -21.48 30.69
C ARG A 73 -25.64 -22.76 30.48
N PRO A 74 -25.74 -23.34 29.26
CA PRO A 74 -26.50 -24.57 29.05
C PRO A 74 -25.85 -25.83 29.65
N LYS A 75 -24.56 -25.80 30.04
CA LYS A 75 -23.85 -26.96 30.62
C LYS A 75 -23.60 -26.83 32.12
N VAL A 76 -23.34 -25.61 32.59
CA VAL A 76 -22.98 -25.32 33.98
C VAL A 76 -24.24 -24.97 34.75
N ASP A 77 -24.85 -23.82 34.46
CA ASP A 77 -26.02 -23.32 35.20
C ASP A 77 -27.20 -24.29 35.09
N ALA A 78 -27.47 -24.79 33.89
CA ALA A 78 -28.55 -25.74 33.66
C ALA A 78 -28.39 -27.05 34.44
N ALA A 79 -27.20 -27.65 34.42
CA ALA A 79 -26.94 -28.90 35.12
C ALA A 79 -26.93 -28.70 36.64
N TRP A 80 -26.45 -27.55 37.11
CA TRP A 80 -26.51 -27.18 38.52
C TRP A 80 -27.94 -26.97 39.00
N ASN A 81 -28.78 -26.27 38.22
CA ASN A 81 -30.19 -26.10 38.53
C ASN A 81 -30.93 -27.43 38.59
N LEU A 82 -30.69 -28.34 37.61
CA LEU A 82 -31.22 -29.70 37.64
C LEU A 82 -30.76 -30.44 38.90
N HIS A 83 -29.47 -30.34 39.26
CA HIS A 83 -28.97 -30.98 40.48
C HIS A 83 -29.71 -30.53 41.73
N GLU A 84 -29.84 -29.22 41.94
CA GLU A 84 -30.48 -28.64 43.12
C GLU A 84 -31.98 -28.95 43.18
N LEU A 85 -32.70 -28.80 42.05
CA LEU A 85 -34.15 -28.97 42.00
C LEU A 85 -34.59 -30.44 42.09
N THR A 86 -33.74 -31.39 41.67
CA THR A 86 -34.05 -32.82 41.74
C THR A 86 -33.31 -33.54 42.87
N ARG A 87 -32.68 -32.82 43.81
CA ARG A 87 -31.86 -33.40 44.88
C ARG A 87 -32.65 -34.29 45.83
N SER A 88 -33.91 -33.93 46.09
CA SER A 88 -34.82 -34.69 46.95
C SER A 88 -35.67 -35.71 46.19
N CYS A 89 -35.52 -35.81 44.86
CA CYS A 89 -36.20 -36.82 44.05
C CYS A 89 -35.46 -38.16 44.13
N ASP A 90 -36.21 -39.26 44.24
CA ASP A 90 -35.66 -40.61 44.21
C ASP A 90 -35.36 -41.05 42.78
N LEU A 91 -34.32 -40.42 42.19
CA LEU A 91 -33.92 -40.70 40.82
C LEU A 91 -33.21 -42.07 40.73
N SER A 92 -33.51 -42.84 39.70
CA SER A 92 -32.73 -44.01 39.30
C SER A 92 -31.53 -43.62 38.41
N ALA A 93 -31.63 -42.53 37.65
CA ALA A 93 -30.56 -42.06 36.77
C ALA A 93 -30.49 -40.53 36.69
N PHE A 94 -29.27 -40.01 36.65
CA PHE A 94 -28.97 -38.61 36.34
C PHE A 94 -27.77 -38.60 35.38
N VAL A 95 -28.05 -38.39 34.10
CA VAL A 95 -27.08 -38.54 33.01
C VAL A 95 -26.81 -37.19 32.39
N VAL A 96 -25.53 -36.80 32.28
CA VAL A 96 -25.10 -35.56 31.63
C VAL A 96 -24.24 -35.85 30.40
N TYR A 97 -24.54 -35.17 29.29
CA TYR A 97 -23.77 -35.30 28.05
C TYR A 97 -22.57 -34.34 28.08
N SER A 98 -21.40 -34.92 28.31
CA SER A 98 -20.10 -34.26 28.27
C SER A 98 -19.41 -34.52 26.92
N SER A 99 -18.14 -34.12 26.80
CA SER A 99 -17.34 -34.29 25.59
C SER A 99 -15.90 -34.64 25.93
N LEU A 100 -15.25 -35.42 25.07
CA LEU A 100 -13.81 -35.64 25.10
C LEU A 100 -12.99 -34.33 25.12
N ALA A 101 -13.54 -33.21 24.65
CA ALA A 101 -12.90 -31.90 24.76
C ALA A 101 -12.59 -31.51 26.23
N GLY A 102 -13.40 -31.92 27.20
CA GLY A 102 -13.14 -31.71 28.63
C GLY A 102 -12.01 -32.56 29.20
N VAL A 103 -11.69 -33.69 28.55
CA VAL A 103 -10.70 -34.66 28.99
C VAL A 103 -9.36 -34.49 28.27
N LEU A 104 -9.38 -34.35 26.95
CA LEU A 104 -8.19 -34.25 26.09
C LEU A 104 -7.79 -32.81 25.78
N GLY A 105 -8.72 -31.87 25.94
CA GLY A 105 -8.59 -30.51 25.42
C GLY A 105 -8.76 -30.47 23.90
N THR A 106 -9.37 -29.38 23.42
CA THR A 106 -9.47 -29.09 21.98
C THR A 106 -9.04 -27.66 21.72
N ALA A 107 -8.11 -27.47 20.78
CA ALA A 107 -7.60 -26.14 20.43
C ALA A 107 -8.74 -25.25 19.88
N GLY A 108 -8.91 -24.08 20.49
CA GLY A 108 -9.99 -23.14 20.19
C GLY A 108 -11.28 -23.37 20.99
N GLN A 109 -11.36 -24.37 21.86
CA GLN A 109 -12.61 -24.72 22.56
C GLN A 109 -12.49 -24.60 24.09
N ALA A 110 -11.83 -23.55 24.59
CA ALA A 110 -11.53 -23.44 26.02
C ALA A 110 -12.80 -23.32 26.89
N ASN A 111 -13.80 -22.54 26.44
CA ASN A 111 -15.12 -22.43 27.06
C ASN A 111 -15.88 -23.76 27.06
N TYR A 112 -15.92 -24.45 25.91
CA TYR A 112 -16.62 -25.73 25.78
C TYR A 112 -15.95 -26.82 26.61
N ALA A 113 -14.61 -26.90 26.61
CA ALA A 113 -13.86 -27.83 27.44
C ALA A 113 -14.12 -27.58 28.94
N ALA A 114 -14.15 -26.32 29.38
CA ALA A 114 -14.47 -25.97 30.76
C ALA A 114 -15.89 -26.38 31.17
N GLY A 115 -16.90 -26.14 30.32
CA GLY A 115 -18.28 -26.55 30.60
C GLY A 115 -18.46 -28.06 30.69
N ASN A 116 -17.77 -28.83 29.84
CA ASN A 116 -17.82 -30.30 29.89
C ASN A 116 -17.03 -30.86 31.10
N ALA A 117 -15.89 -30.27 31.46
CA ALA A 117 -15.17 -30.64 32.67
C ALA A 117 -16.00 -30.38 33.95
N PHE A 118 -16.83 -29.32 33.96
CA PHE A 118 -17.79 -29.09 35.04
C PHE A 118 -18.85 -30.20 35.13
N LEU A 119 -19.40 -30.66 34.00
CA LEU A 119 -20.36 -31.76 33.97
C LEU A 119 -19.76 -33.07 34.52
N ASP A 120 -18.52 -33.36 34.14
CA ASP A 120 -17.78 -34.51 34.66
C ASP A 120 -17.62 -34.41 36.18
N GLY A 121 -17.21 -33.24 36.69
CA GLY A 121 -17.11 -32.98 38.12
C GLY A 121 -18.45 -33.01 38.86
N LEU A 122 -19.54 -32.58 38.23
CA LEU A 122 -20.88 -32.63 38.83
C LEU A 122 -21.37 -34.08 38.98
N ALA A 123 -21.08 -34.96 38.02
CA ALA A 123 -21.41 -36.37 38.15
C ALA A 123 -20.66 -37.02 39.33
N GLU A 124 -19.37 -36.73 39.50
CA GLU A 124 -18.58 -37.16 40.65
C GLU A 124 -19.12 -36.60 41.97
N PHE A 125 -19.44 -35.31 42.00
CA PHE A 125 -20.02 -34.66 43.18
C PHE A 125 -21.34 -35.31 43.62
N ARG A 126 -22.22 -35.62 42.68
CA ARG A 126 -23.49 -36.30 42.96
C ARG A 126 -23.28 -37.70 43.53
N ARG A 127 -22.37 -38.48 42.94
CA ARG A 127 -22.03 -39.82 43.42
C ARG A 127 -21.44 -39.80 44.83
N ALA A 128 -20.56 -38.83 45.13
CA ALA A 128 -20.02 -38.63 46.46
C ALA A 128 -21.11 -38.27 47.50
N ALA A 129 -22.19 -37.60 47.07
CA ALA A 129 -23.35 -37.30 47.90
C ALA A 129 -24.37 -38.45 48.01
N GLY A 130 -24.07 -39.64 47.47
CA GLY A 130 -24.97 -40.80 47.46
C GLY A 130 -26.11 -40.69 46.45
N LEU A 131 -26.06 -39.74 45.52
CA LEU A 131 -27.07 -39.53 44.48
C LEU A 131 -26.59 -40.16 43.15
N PRO A 132 -27.53 -40.59 42.26
CA PRO A 132 -27.15 -41.02 40.92
C PRO A 132 -26.48 -39.87 40.15
N GLY A 133 -25.47 -40.22 39.36
CA GLY A 133 -24.72 -39.31 38.49
C GLY A 133 -23.83 -40.09 37.52
N VAL A 134 -23.99 -39.87 36.22
CA VAL A 134 -23.13 -40.40 35.17
C VAL A 134 -22.86 -39.31 34.15
N SER A 135 -21.58 -39.04 33.85
CA SER A 135 -21.16 -38.16 32.76
C SER A 135 -20.65 -38.97 31.59
N LEU A 136 -21.16 -38.69 30.40
CA LEU A 136 -20.78 -39.36 29.16
C LEU A 136 -19.92 -38.41 28.33
N ALA A 137 -18.61 -38.59 28.34
CA ALA A 137 -17.66 -37.79 27.58
C ALA A 137 -17.57 -38.31 26.14
N TRP A 138 -18.46 -37.81 25.29
CA TRP A 138 -18.58 -38.26 23.90
C TRP A 138 -17.42 -37.81 23.01
N GLY A 139 -16.95 -38.72 22.18
CA GLY A 139 -16.18 -38.45 20.97
C GLY A 139 -17.07 -37.95 19.83
N LEU A 140 -16.49 -37.84 18.64
CA LEU A 140 -17.19 -37.32 17.46
C LEU A 140 -18.24 -38.34 16.97
N TRP A 141 -19.45 -37.87 16.66
CA TRP A 141 -20.50 -38.66 16.02
C TRP A 141 -20.41 -38.53 14.50
N GLU A 142 -20.68 -39.61 13.76
CA GLU A 142 -20.59 -39.69 12.30
C GLU A 142 -21.72 -38.92 11.60
N GLN A 143 -22.93 -38.94 12.17
CA GLN A 143 -24.06 -38.19 11.66
C GLN A 143 -23.95 -36.69 12.00
N SER A 144 -24.14 -35.83 11.00
CA SER A 144 -24.22 -34.38 11.18
C SER A 144 -25.50 -34.01 11.93
N SER A 145 -25.36 -33.54 13.18
CA SER A 145 -26.45 -33.01 14.02
C SER A 145 -26.31 -31.50 14.19
N GLY A 146 -27.23 -30.85 14.92
CA GLY A 146 -27.19 -29.41 15.17
C GLY A 146 -25.89 -28.89 15.81
N LEU A 147 -25.13 -29.72 16.54
CA LEU A 147 -23.81 -29.36 17.10
C LEU A 147 -22.62 -29.66 16.18
N THR A 148 -22.74 -30.66 15.30
CA THR A 148 -21.63 -31.12 14.43
C THR A 148 -21.76 -30.67 12.98
N GLY A 149 -22.90 -30.06 12.61
CA GLY A 149 -23.19 -29.59 11.24
C GLY A 149 -22.34 -28.41 10.75
N HIS A 150 -21.59 -27.75 11.64
CA HIS A 150 -20.68 -26.65 11.32
C HIS A 150 -19.22 -27.08 11.16
N LEU A 151 -18.89 -28.36 11.41
CA LEU A 151 -17.51 -28.85 11.34
C LEU A 151 -17.06 -28.94 9.87
N ALA A 152 -16.00 -28.21 9.52
CA ALA A 152 -15.42 -28.27 8.20
C ALA A 152 -14.66 -29.59 7.98
N GLU A 153 -14.42 -29.96 6.72
CA GLU A 153 -13.62 -31.15 6.36
C GLU A 153 -12.19 -31.10 6.94
N ALA A 154 -11.71 -29.91 7.32
CA ALA A 154 -10.45 -29.69 8.02
C ALA A 154 -10.51 -30.12 9.51
N ASP A 155 -11.64 -29.93 10.18
CA ASP A 155 -11.85 -30.30 11.60
C ASP A 155 -11.92 -31.82 11.77
N LEU A 156 -12.60 -32.49 10.83
CA LEU A 156 -12.64 -33.96 10.73
C LEU A 156 -11.23 -34.55 10.50
N ARG A 157 -10.43 -33.90 9.64
CA ARG A 157 -9.01 -34.27 9.41
C ARG A 157 -8.11 -33.97 10.61
N ARG A 158 -8.46 -33.00 11.46
CA ARG A 158 -7.73 -32.68 12.71
C ARG A 158 -7.98 -33.74 13.78
N LEU A 159 -9.24 -34.15 13.97
CA LEU A 159 -9.64 -35.20 14.92
C LEU A 159 -9.12 -36.58 14.50
N SER A 160 -9.13 -36.89 13.22
CA SER A 160 -8.53 -38.12 12.66
C SER A 160 -7.02 -38.19 12.96
N ARG A 161 -6.32 -37.04 12.92
CA ARG A 161 -4.89 -36.95 13.27
C ARG A 161 -4.62 -37.14 14.77
N LEU A 162 -5.59 -36.87 15.64
CA LEU A 162 -5.55 -37.20 17.08
C LEU A 162 -5.82 -38.69 17.36
N GLY A 163 -6.07 -39.49 16.32
CA GLY A 163 -6.36 -40.92 16.44
C GLY A 163 -7.78 -41.22 16.92
N LEU A 164 -8.71 -40.26 16.78
CA LEU A 164 -10.13 -40.43 17.08
C LEU A 164 -10.89 -40.65 15.77
N ARG A 165 -11.78 -41.65 15.75
CA ARG A 165 -12.68 -41.92 14.61
C ARG A 165 -14.13 -41.57 15.00
N PRO A 166 -14.95 -41.10 14.04
CA PRO A 166 -16.37 -40.91 14.27
C PRO A 166 -17.07 -42.20 14.75
N LEU A 167 -18.06 -42.05 15.63
CA LEU A 167 -18.97 -43.09 16.10
C LEU A 167 -20.30 -42.96 15.36
N ASP A 168 -20.80 -44.04 14.78
CA ASP A 168 -22.18 -44.05 14.28
C ASP A 168 -23.20 -44.05 15.44
N SER A 169 -24.42 -43.60 15.16
CA SER A 169 -25.47 -43.48 16.18
C SER A 169 -25.87 -44.81 16.82
N GLN A 170 -25.75 -45.94 16.11
CA GLN A 170 -26.12 -47.24 16.66
C GLN A 170 -25.08 -47.72 17.68
N ASP A 171 -23.79 -47.61 17.33
CA ASP A 171 -22.66 -47.86 18.23
C ASP A 171 -22.68 -46.89 19.44
N ALA A 172 -23.05 -45.63 19.23
CA ALA A 172 -23.17 -44.65 20.30
C ALA A 172 -24.30 -44.99 21.29
N MET A 173 -25.48 -45.40 20.82
CA MET A 173 -26.58 -45.81 21.71
C MET A 173 -26.29 -47.12 22.44
N GLY A 174 -25.65 -48.10 21.80
CA GLY A 174 -25.15 -49.28 22.52
C GLY A 174 -24.12 -48.92 23.62
N SER A 175 -23.30 -47.90 23.38
CA SER A 175 -22.35 -47.39 24.37
C SER A 175 -23.02 -46.61 25.51
N PHE A 176 -24.15 -45.96 25.25
CA PHE A 176 -24.96 -45.30 26.29
C PHE A 176 -25.46 -46.32 27.31
N ASP A 177 -26.08 -47.41 26.84
CA ASP A 177 -26.58 -48.48 27.71
C ASP A 177 -25.43 -49.13 28.50
N ALA A 178 -24.33 -49.46 27.82
CA ALA A 178 -23.14 -50.03 28.47
C ALA A 178 -22.53 -49.10 29.53
N ALA A 179 -22.55 -47.78 29.31
CA ALA A 179 -22.04 -46.81 30.28
C ALA A 179 -22.91 -46.78 31.55
N LEU A 180 -24.23 -46.89 31.43
CA LEU A 180 -25.14 -46.94 32.58
C LEU A 180 -24.96 -48.22 33.41
N GLU A 181 -24.65 -49.34 32.76
CA GLU A 181 -24.40 -50.62 33.43
C GLU A 181 -23.00 -50.73 34.04
N SER A 182 -22.03 -49.95 33.55
CA SER A 182 -20.62 -50.04 33.96
C SER A 182 -20.37 -49.73 35.45
N GLY A 183 -21.25 -48.97 36.09
CA GLY A 183 -21.06 -48.44 37.44
C GLY A 183 -20.05 -47.29 37.53
N GLU A 184 -19.39 -46.93 36.44
CA GLU A 184 -18.43 -45.82 36.37
C GLU A 184 -19.15 -44.46 36.38
N THR A 185 -18.49 -43.45 36.93
CA THR A 185 -19.10 -42.11 37.09
C THR A 185 -18.86 -41.20 35.89
N VAL A 186 -17.67 -41.25 35.28
CA VAL A 186 -17.31 -40.50 34.08
C VAL A 186 -16.79 -41.48 33.04
N VAL A 187 -17.51 -41.62 31.93
CA VAL A 187 -17.23 -42.61 30.88
C VAL A 187 -16.88 -41.90 29.58
N ALA A 188 -15.65 -42.07 29.11
CA ALA A 188 -15.19 -41.57 27.82
C ALA A 188 -15.57 -42.55 26.70
N ILE A 189 -16.36 -42.08 25.72
CA ILE A 189 -16.90 -42.92 24.66
C ILE A 189 -16.35 -42.45 23.31
N THR A 190 -15.43 -43.21 22.72
CA THR A 190 -14.84 -42.88 21.42
C THR A 190 -14.30 -44.11 20.70
N ARG A 191 -14.20 -44.02 19.38
CA ARG A 191 -13.48 -44.99 18.54
C ARG A 191 -12.05 -44.52 18.33
N LEU A 192 -11.07 -45.42 18.51
CA LEU A 192 -9.64 -45.10 18.40
C LEU A 192 -9.00 -45.71 17.15
N ASP A 193 -8.25 -44.91 16.40
CA ASP A 193 -7.32 -45.37 15.37
C ASP A 193 -5.95 -45.63 16.01
N THR A 194 -5.75 -46.86 16.46
CA THR A 194 -4.50 -47.25 17.12
C THR A 194 -3.29 -47.12 16.20
N ALA A 195 -3.44 -47.24 14.87
CA ALA A 195 -2.34 -47.10 13.92
C ALA A 195 -1.89 -45.63 13.78
N ALA A 196 -2.86 -44.71 13.69
CA ALA A 196 -2.59 -43.27 13.69
C ALA A 196 -1.94 -42.82 15.01
N LEU A 197 -2.40 -43.35 16.16
CA LEU A 197 -1.80 -43.06 17.46
C LEU A 197 -0.33 -43.55 17.57
N ARG A 198 0.05 -44.66 16.90
CA ARG A 198 1.45 -45.13 16.89
C ARG A 198 2.39 -44.27 16.06
N ALA A 199 1.85 -43.55 15.08
CA ALA A 199 2.62 -42.69 14.18
C ALA A 199 2.92 -41.32 14.80
N GLN A 200 2.29 -40.97 15.92
CA GLN A 200 2.55 -39.73 16.64
C GLN A 200 3.83 -39.81 17.48
N ASP A 201 4.67 -38.78 17.40
CA ASP A 201 5.91 -38.69 18.18
C ASP A 201 5.68 -38.48 19.69
N ASP A 202 4.52 -37.91 20.08
CA ASP A 202 4.12 -37.65 21.46
C ASP A 202 2.57 -37.62 21.62
N PRO A 203 1.90 -38.76 21.77
CA PRO A 203 0.45 -38.80 21.98
C PRO A 203 0.07 -38.26 23.37
N ALA A 204 -1.19 -37.78 23.49
CA ALA A 204 -1.73 -37.21 24.73
C ALA A 204 -1.50 -38.15 25.93
N PRO A 205 -1.11 -37.65 27.13
CA PRO A 205 -0.68 -38.49 28.25
C PRO A 205 -1.64 -39.63 28.62
N ILE A 206 -2.95 -39.41 28.55
CA ILE A 206 -3.99 -40.42 28.84
C ILE A 206 -4.04 -41.55 27.81
N LEU A 207 -3.63 -41.29 26.57
CA LEU A 207 -3.62 -42.27 25.47
C LEU A 207 -2.30 -43.04 25.37
N ARG A 208 -1.24 -42.61 26.07
CA ARG A 208 0.09 -43.25 26.01
C ARG A 208 0.09 -44.72 26.44
N LYS A 209 -0.78 -45.11 27.38
CA LYS A 209 -0.89 -46.51 27.84
C LYS A 209 -1.60 -47.43 26.83
N LEU A 210 -2.30 -46.87 25.85
CA LEU A 210 -3.00 -47.61 24.79
C LEU A 210 -2.08 -47.95 23.59
N VAL A 211 -0.84 -47.44 23.60
CA VAL A 211 0.17 -47.68 22.56
C VAL A 211 1.50 -48.08 23.20
N PRO A 212 2.05 -49.29 22.93
CA PRO A 212 3.36 -49.68 23.47
C PRO A 212 4.48 -48.73 23.00
N ALA A 213 5.28 -48.23 23.94
CA ALA A 213 6.36 -47.27 23.65
C ALA A 213 7.48 -47.90 22.79
N ARG A 214 7.87 -47.22 21.70
CA ARG A 214 9.09 -47.54 20.94
C ARG A 214 10.31 -47.02 21.71
N PRO A 215 11.41 -47.78 21.87
CA PRO A 215 12.59 -47.28 22.59
C PRO A 215 13.22 -46.12 21.82
N ARG A 216 13.10 -44.89 22.35
CA ARG A 216 13.79 -43.70 21.81
C ARG A 216 15.28 -43.84 22.03
N ARG A 217 16.07 -43.90 20.95
CA ARG A 217 17.52 -43.68 21.00
C ARG A 217 17.78 -42.27 21.52
N ALA A 218 18.33 -42.18 22.73
CA ALA A 218 18.83 -40.95 23.30
C ALA A 218 19.96 -40.40 22.42
N ARG A 219 19.73 -39.23 21.80
CA ARG A 219 20.79 -38.47 21.13
C ARG A 219 21.25 -37.40 22.13
N GLY A 220 22.43 -37.63 22.68
CA GLY A 220 23.01 -36.89 23.80
C GLY A 220 23.10 -35.39 23.56
N THR A 221 22.75 -34.65 24.61
CA THR A 221 23.03 -33.24 24.81
C THR A 221 24.54 -33.05 25.01
N SER A 222 25.18 -32.38 24.07
CA SER A 222 26.47 -31.72 24.26
C SER A 222 26.35 -30.31 23.69
N ALA A 223 26.51 -29.33 24.57
CA ALA A 223 26.57 -27.93 24.23
C ALA A 223 27.99 -27.58 23.78
N SER A 224 28.13 -27.08 22.54
CA SER A 224 29.14 -26.08 22.21
C SER A 224 28.53 -25.07 21.24
N SER A 225 28.82 -23.80 21.49
CA SER A 225 28.39 -22.64 20.73
C SER A 225 29.26 -22.49 19.47
N SER A 226 28.75 -22.98 18.33
CA SER A 226 29.03 -22.40 17.02
C SER A 226 27.78 -22.57 16.14
N ALA A 227 27.58 -21.65 15.21
CA ALA A 227 26.35 -21.42 14.44
C ALA A 227 25.61 -22.71 14.02
N ARG A 228 24.41 -22.92 14.58
CA ARG A 228 23.53 -24.05 14.21
C ARG A 228 22.79 -23.72 12.92
N THR A 229 23.34 -24.11 11.78
CA THR A 229 22.57 -24.30 10.55
C THR A 229 21.54 -25.42 10.75
N THR A 230 20.27 -25.14 10.49
CA THR A 230 19.16 -26.12 10.58
C THR A 230 19.35 -27.25 9.54
N PRO A 231 18.66 -28.40 9.65
CA PRO A 231 18.74 -29.48 8.64
C PRO A 231 18.42 -28.99 7.22
N LEU A 232 17.44 -28.09 7.07
CA LEU A 232 17.11 -27.40 5.82
C LEU A 232 18.21 -26.41 5.44
N GLY A 233 18.75 -25.63 6.38
CA GLY A 233 19.90 -24.73 6.13
C GLY A 233 21.15 -25.44 5.59
N ARG A 234 21.38 -26.71 6.00
CA ARG A 234 22.45 -27.57 5.45
C ARG A 234 22.17 -28.11 4.05
N GLN A 235 20.91 -28.37 3.72
CA GLN A 235 20.51 -28.75 2.35
C GLN A 235 20.61 -27.54 1.41
N LEU A 236 20.20 -26.36 1.89
CA LEU A 236 20.26 -25.11 1.15
C LEU A 236 21.70 -24.64 0.95
N SER A 237 22.62 -24.84 1.91
CA SER A 237 24.02 -24.39 1.79
C SER A 237 24.81 -24.99 0.62
N GLY A 238 24.33 -26.11 0.04
CA GLY A 238 24.93 -26.71 -1.16
C GLY A 238 24.34 -26.22 -2.49
N LEU A 239 23.27 -25.42 -2.45
CA LEU A 239 22.59 -24.89 -3.64
C LEU A 239 23.12 -23.51 -4.02
N SER A 240 22.98 -23.11 -5.29
CA SER A 240 23.21 -21.73 -5.72
C SER A 240 22.21 -20.76 -5.06
N PRO A 241 22.52 -19.45 -4.94
CA PRO A 241 21.60 -18.47 -4.36
C PRO A 241 20.19 -18.49 -4.98
N GLU A 242 20.11 -18.66 -6.31
CA GLU A 242 18.86 -18.74 -7.05
C GLU A 242 18.05 -20.00 -6.71
N GLU A 243 18.72 -21.15 -6.58
CA GLU A 243 18.08 -22.41 -6.19
C GLU A 243 17.62 -22.39 -4.74
N ARG A 244 18.38 -21.73 -3.84
CA ARG A 244 17.95 -21.51 -2.44
C ARG A 244 16.69 -20.67 -2.39
N ALA A 245 16.68 -19.53 -3.09
CA ALA A 245 15.53 -18.64 -3.15
C ALA A 245 14.29 -19.38 -3.66
N ARG A 246 14.47 -20.21 -4.69
CA ARG A 246 13.41 -21.05 -5.27
C ARG A 246 12.86 -22.06 -4.28
N SER A 247 13.72 -22.81 -3.58
CA SER A 247 13.28 -23.82 -2.61
C SER A 247 12.53 -23.21 -1.42
N VAL A 248 12.97 -22.04 -0.94
CA VAL A 248 12.24 -21.33 0.15
C VAL A 248 10.91 -20.77 -0.35
N ALA A 249 10.86 -20.24 -1.57
CA ALA A 249 9.61 -19.77 -2.19
C ALA A 249 8.58 -20.90 -2.35
N GLU A 250 9.01 -22.07 -2.82
CA GLU A 250 8.15 -23.25 -2.96
C GLU A 250 7.64 -23.73 -1.59
N LEU A 251 8.49 -23.74 -0.57
CA LEU A 251 8.10 -24.05 0.80
C LEU A 251 7.01 -23.09 1.30
N VAL A 252 7.24 -21.77 1.21
CA VAL A 252 6.27 -20.77 1.68
C VAL A 252 4.95 -20.91 0.92
N ARG A 253 4.98 -21.01 -0.42
CA ARG A 253 3.76 -21.20 -1.22
C ARG A 253 2.99 -22.46 -0.83
N THR A 254 3.68 -23.58 -0.62
CA THR A 254 3.04 -24.83 -0.20
C THR A 254 2.37 -24.66 1.16
N GLN A 255 3.06 -24.06 2.13
CA GLN A 255 2.49 -23.86 3.46
C GLN A 255 1.32 -22.85 3.45
N VAL A 256 1.38 -21.81 2.63
CA VAL A 256 0.29 -20.83 2.45
C VAL A 256 -0.92 -21.49 1.78
N ALA A 257 -0.71 -22.27 0.72
CA ALA A 257 -1.77 -22.99 0.00
C ALA A 257 -2.48 -23.98 0.93
N GLU A 258 -1.73 -24.71 1.75
CA GLU A 258 -2.29 -25.67 2.69
C GLU A 258 -3.06 -25.03 3.84
N VAL A 259 -2.67 -23.84 4.30
CA VAL A 259 -3.42 -23.11 5.35
C VAL A 259 -4.71 -22.52 4.79
N LEU A 260 -4.70 -22.04 3.54
CA LEU A 260 -5.87 -21.46 2.88
C LEU A 260 -6.75 -22.49 2.13
N GLY A 261 -6.36 -23.76 2.08
CA GLY A 261 -7.13 -24.84 1.46
C GLY A 261 -7.09 -24.87 -0.09
N TYR A 262 -6.11 -24.24 -0.72
CA TYR A 262 -5.95 -24.29 -2.19
C TYR A 262 -5.48 -25.68 -2.66
N GLN A 263 -6.09 -26.18 -3.73
CA GLN A 263 -5.76 -27.48 -4.36
C GLN A 263 -4.40 -27.45 -5.10
N ALA A 264 -3.92 -26.27 -5.52
CA ALA A 264 -2.65 -26.09 -6.22
C ALA A 264 -1.90 -24.84 -5.73
N PRO A 265 -0.60 -24.94 -5.33
CA PRO A 265 0.20 -23.80 -4.87
C PRO A 265 0.50 -22.72 -5.94
N ASN A 266 0.24 -23.01 -7.22
CA ASN A 266 0.60 -22.13 -8.34
C ASN A 266 -0.42 -21.01 -8.61
N ASP A 267 -1.60 -21.03 -8.00
CA ASP A 267 -2.64 -20.01 -8.17
C ASP A 267 -2.55 -18.88 -7.12
N LEU A 268 -1.53 -18.92 -6.25
CA LEU A 268 -1.33 -17.91 -5.20
C LEU A 268 -0.60 -16.68 -5.75
N ASP A 269 -1.23 -15.52 -5.60
CA ASP A 269 -0.57 -14.23 -5.76
C ASP A 269 0.42 -14.03 -4.59
N THR A 270 1.71 -13.95 -4.90
CA THR A 270 2.79 -13.81 -3.91
C THR A 270 2.99 -12.41 -3.38
N ASP A 271 2.43 -11.41 -4.07
CA ASP A 271 2.60 -10.00 -3.77
C ASP A 271 1.35 -9.43 -3.06
N ARG A 272 0.28 -10.22 -2.99
CA ARG A 272 -0.95 -9.89 -2.26
C ARG A 272 -0.74 -10.00 -0.74
N PRO A 273 -1.24 -9.03 0.06
CA PRO A 273 -1.21 -9.11 1.51
C PRO A 273 -1.97 -10.34 2.04
N PHE A 274 -1.43 -10.99 3.07
CA PHE A 274 -2.05 -12.16 3.70
C PHE A 274 -3.49 -11.90 4.16
N GLN A 275 -3.79 -10.70 4.67
CA GLN A 275 -5.14 -10.31 5.09
C GLN A 275 -6.16 -10.40 3.93
N ASP A 276 -5.79 -9.89 2.75
CA ASP A 276 -6.65 -9.95 1.56
C ASP A 276 -6.81 -11.38 1.02
N MET A 277 -5.88 -12.27 1.36
CA MET A 277 -5.95 -13.69 1.05
C MET A 277 -6.80 -14.49 2.05
N GLY A 278 -7.34 -13.84 3.09
CA GLY A 278 -8.18 -14.46 4.11
C GLY A 278 -7.42 -14.95 5.35
N PHE A 279 -6.18 -14.49 5.58
CA PHE A 279 -5.51 -14.74 6.85
C PHE A 279 -6.10 -13.92 7.99
N ASP A 280 -6.43 -14.62 9.07
CA ASP A 280 -6.78 -14.11 10.39
C ASP A 280 -5.70 -14.45 11.44
N SER A 281 -5.95 -14.07 12.69
CA SER A 281 -5.02 -14.33 13.80
C SER A 281 -4.74 -15.82 14.05
N LEU A 282 -5.63 -16.74 13.66
CA LEU A 282 -5.50 -18.18 13.89
C LEU A 282 -4.68 -18.85 12.77
N THR A 283 -5.02 -18.54 11.53
CA THR A 283 -4.30 -18.99 10.32
C THR A 283 -2.87 -18.43 10.26
N ALA A 284 -2.63 -17.21 10.78
CA ALA A 284 -1.28 -16.66 10.92
C ALA A 284 -0.41 -17.47 11.90
N VAL A 285 -1.00 -17.93 13.01
CA VAL A 285 -0.33 -18.80 13.99
C VAL A 285 -0.07 -20.18 13.41
N GLU A 286 -0.99 -20.72 12.62
CA GLU A 286 -0.83 -21.99 11.93
C GLU A 286 0.31 -21.95 10.91
N LEU A 287 0.34 -20.94 10.03
CA LEU A 287 1.41 -20.74 9.06
C LEU A 287 2.77 -20.60 9.75
N ARG A 288 2.86 -19.81 10.83
CA ARG A 288 4.08 -19.69 11.64
C ARG A 288 4.53 -21.05 12.19
N ASN A 289 3.64 -21.84 12.78
CA ASN A 289 3.98 -23.15 13.34
C ASN A 289 4.48 -24.12 12.27
N ARG A 290 3.81 -24.13 11.12
CA ARG A 290 4.17 -24.95 9.97
C ARG A 290 5.55 -24.56 9.41
N LEU A 291 5.79 -23.27 9.18
CA LEU A 291 7.09 -22.77 8.73
C LEU A 291 8.18 -22.99 9.78
N GLY A 292 7.91 -22.81 11.06
CA GLY A 292 8.85 -23.08 12.15
C GLY A 292 9.27 -24.55 12.19
N THR A 293 8.31 -25.46 12.01
CA THR A 293 8.57 -26.90 11.90
C THR A 293 9.40 -27.25 10.66
N ALA A 294 9.02 -26.72 9.49
CA ALA A 294 9.68 -27.04 8.23
C ALA A 294 11.11 -26.46 8.12
N THR A 295 11.33 -25.25 8.65
CA THR A 295 12.62 -24.56 8.57
C THR A 295 13.54 -24.84 9.75
N GLY A 296 12.98 -25.30 10.88
CA GLY A 296 13.68 -25.40 12.16
C GLY A 296 13.98 -24.06 12.82
N LEU A 297 13.44 -22.95 12.30
CA LEU A 297 13.62 -21.60 12.84
C LEU A 297 12.63 -21.33 13.97
N ARG A 298 13.07 -20.54 14.95
CA ARG A 298 12.16 -19.89 15.91
C ARG A 298 11.60 -18.62 15.27
N LEU A 299 10.35 -18.71 14.83
CA LEU A 299 9.61 -17.62 14.19
C LEU A 299 8.67 -16.95 15.21
N THR A 300 8.52 -15.62 15.12
CA THR A 300 7.69 -14.82 16.04
C THR A 300 6.21 -15.01 15.77
N THR A 301 5.36 -14.71 16.76
CA THR A 301 3.90 -14.71 16.62
C THR A 301 3.40 -13.64 15.64
N THR A 302 4.19 -12.60 15.41
CA THR A 302 3.91 -11.46 14.53
C THR A 302 4.40 -11.67 13.09
N LEU A 303 4.97 -12.84 12.75
CA LEU A 303 5.64 -13.11 11.47
C LEU A 303 4.86 -12.65 10.22
N VAL A 304 3.55 -12.93 10.18
CA VAL A 304 2.66 -12.58 9.06
C VAL A 304 2.34 -11.09 9.01
N PHE A 305 2.46 -10.37 10.13
CA PHE A 305 2.29 -8.92 10.19
C PHE A 305 3.59 -8.19 9.86
N ASP A 306 4.73 -8.70 10.35
CA ASP A 306 6.07 -8.16 10.08
C ASP A 306 6.48 -8.37 8.60
N HIS A 307 5.96 -9.44 7.98
CA HIS A 307 6.18 -9.78 6.58
C HIS A 307 4.83 -10.05 5.90
N PRO A 308 4.13 -8.99 5.45
CA PRO A 308 2.70 -9.04 5.11
C PRO A 308 2.37 -9.79 3.82
N THR A 309 3.35 -10.21 3.04
CA THR A 309 3.14 -10.96 1.78
C THR A 309 3.98 -12.25 1.77
N PRO A 310 3.55 -13.28 1.00
CA PRO A 310 4.37 -14.47 0.77
C PRO A 310 5.79 -14.14 0.28
N ALA A 311 5.94 -13.17 -0.62
CA ALA A 311 7.26 -12.75 -1.12
C ALA A 311 8.16 -12.16 -0.01
N ALA A 312 7.62 -11.26 0.83
CA ALA A 312 8.37 -10.69 1.95
C ALA A 312 8.80 -11.77 2.96
N LEU A 313 7.93 -12.75 3.20
CA LEU A 313 8.22 -13.86 4.09
C LEU A 313 9.32 -14.78 3.55
N VAL A 314 9.37 -15.00 2.23
CA VAL A 314 10.46 -15.74 1.59
C VAL A 314 11.80 -15.05 1.80
N THR A 315 11.88 -13.73 1.56
CA THR A 315 13.10 -12.94 1.79
C THR A 315 13.57 -13.06 3.24
N HIS A 316 12.68 -12.89 4.21
CA HIS A 316 13.00 -13.05 5.63
C HIS A 316 13.54 -14.44 5.97
N LEU A 317 12.90 -15.50 5.45
CA LEU A 317 13.34 -16.87 5.70
C LEU A 317 14.69 -17.15 5.03
N LEU A 318 14.96 -16.60 3.86
CA LEU A 318 16.25 -16.72 3.18
C LEU A 318 17.40 -16.10 4.00
N GLU A 319 17.21 -14.89 4.54
CA GLU A 319 18.16 -14.24 5.44
C GLU A 319 18.41 -15.08 6.70
N ARG A 320 17.35 -15.63 7.29
CA ARG A 320 17.46 -16.43 8.51
C ARG A 320 18.07 -17.81 8.29
N LEU A 321 17.88 -18.42 7.12
CA LEU A 321 18.36 -19.77 6.78
C LEU A 321 19.78 -19.79 6.21
N SER A 322 20.18 -18.76 5.48
CA SER A 322 21.52 -18.63 4.91
C SER A 322 22.60 -18.38 5.97
N GLY A 323 22.22 -17.93 7.18
CA GLY A 323 23.16 -17.51 8.21
C GLY A 323 23.90 -16.22 7.85
N GLU A 324 23.66 -15.69 6.64
CA GLU A 324 23.94 -14.32 6.28
C GLU A 324 22.95 -13.46 7.05
N ARG A 325 23.39 -13.00 8.23
CA ARG A 325 23.07 -11.63 8.58
C ARG A 325 23.67 -10.76 7.46
N ALA A 326 22.96 -10.62 6.35
CA ALA A 326 22.88 -9.32 5.73
C ALA A 326 22.36 -8.43 6.85
N GLY A 327 23.27 -7.67 7.46
CA GLY A 327 22.86 -6.58 8.31
C GLY A 327 22.05 -5.64 7.44
N THR A 328 20.72 -5.79 7.48
CA THR A 328 19.78 -4.68 7.42
C THR A 328 19.60 -4.07 8.81
N THR A 329 20.51 -4.35 9.76
CA THR A 329 21.20 -3.18 10.33
C THR A 329 21.87 -2.51 9.17
N THR A 330 21.21 -1.53 8.56
CA THR A 330 21.90 -0.33 8.09
C THR A 330 23.08 -0.14 9.03
N ALA A 331 24.27 -0.56 8.58
CA ALA A 331 25.48 -0.06 9.20
C ALA A 331 25.20 1.42 9.25
N VAL A 332 25.18 2.00 10.46
CA VAL A 332 25.11 3.45 10.62
C VAL A 332 26.25 3.93 9.75
N ARG A 333 25.90 4.32 8.51
CA ARG A 333 26.85 4.63 7.46
C ARG A 333 27.67 5.70 8.12
N GLU A 334 28.97 5.44 8.30
CA GLU A 334 29.82 6.32 9.08
C GLU A 334 29.52 7.73 8.62
N ARG A 335 28.92 8.51 9.53
CA ARG A 335 28.76 9.97 9.54
C ARG A 335 29.63 10.63 8.49
N SER A 336 29.32 10.60 7.18
CA SER A 336 30.03 11.49 6.26
C SER A 336 29.60 12.84 6.79
N SER A 337 30.54 13.63 7.29
CA SER A 337 30.26 14.93 7.89
C SER A 337 29.47 15.74 6.88
N THR A 338 28.14 15.69 6.99
CA THR A 338 27.25 16.38 6.07
C THR A 338 27.41 17.85 6.38
N SER A 339 27.72 18.64 5.36
CA SER A 339 27.68 20.08 5.54
C SER A 339 26.21 20.47 5.80
N SER A 340 25.99 21.38 6.74
CA SER A 340 24.67 22.00 6.94
C SER A 340 24.15 22.67 5.66
N ASP A 341 25.04 22.90 4.70
CA ASP A 341 24.85 23.72 3.52
C ASP A 341 24.70 22.87 2.25
N GLU A 342 24.52 21.54 2.37
CA GLU A 342 24.30 20.64 1.23
C GLU A 342 23.06 21.10 0.42
N PRO A 343 23.21 21.38 -0.89
CA PRO A 343 22.09 21.70 -1.76
C PRO A 343 21.18 20.50 -1.98
N ILE A 344 19.88 20.76 -2.14
CA ILE A 344 18.87 19.70 -2.37
C ILE A 344 18.43 19.75 -3.83
N ALA A 345 18.58 18.64 -4.55
CA ALA A 345 18.13 18.50 -5.92
C ALA A 345 16.63 18.19 -5.97
N ILE A 346 15.91 18.82 -6.90
CA ILE A 346 14.59 18.41 -7.35
C ILE A 346 14.81 17.46 -8.53
N VAL A 347 14.46 16.19 -8.36
CA VAL A 347 14.72 15.14 -9.36
C VAL A 347 13.44 14.64 -10.04
N GLY A 348 12.27 14.95 -9.47
CA GLY A 348 10.97 14.68 -10.07
C GLY A 348 9.94 15.70 -9.61
N MET A 349 8.91 15.91 -10.42
CA MET A 349 7.76 16.75 -10.07
C MET A 349 6.50 16.27 -10.78
N ALA A 350 5.35 16.38 -10.13
CA ALA A 350 4.03 16.19 -10.74
C ALA A 350 3.00 17.09 -10.08
N CYS A 351 1.92 17.42 -10.79
CA CYS A 351 0.86 18.27 -10.27
C CYS A 351 -0.48 18.07 -10.96
N ARG A 352 -1.55 18.52 -10.27
CA ARG A 352 -2.86 18.84 -10.83
C ARG A 352 -3.27 20.24 -10.38
N TYR A 353 -3.70 21.06 -11.33
CA TYR A 353 -4.19 22.42 -11.08
C TYR A 353 -5.42 22.72 -11.96
N PRO A 354 -6.19 23.77 -11.66
CA PRO A 354 -7.33 24.18 -12.47
C PRO A 354 -6.97 24.44 -13.93
N GLY A 355 -7.98 24.42 -14.81
CA GLY A 355 -7.78 24.59 -16.25
C GLY A 355 -7.29 23.32 -16.95
N GLY A 356 -7.54 22.15 -16.37
CA GLY A 356 -7.16 20.86 -16.94
C GLY A 356 -5.65 20.57 -16.88
N VAL A 357 -4.92 21.22 -15.96
CA VAL A 357 -3.49 20.98 -15.79
C VAL A 357 -3.30 19.60 -15.16
N ALA A 358 -2.74 18.67 -15.94
CA ALA A 358 -2.46 17.30 -15.52
C ALA A 358 -0.96 17.01 -15.34
N SER A 359 -0.08 17.98 -15.63
CA SER A 359 1.37 17.80 -15.55
C SER A 359 2.10 19.14 -15.37
N PRO A 360 3.37 19.13 -14.94
CA PRO A 360 4.23 20.32 -14.96
C PRO A 360 4.29 21.01 -16.33
N GLU A 361 4.26 20.24 -17.42
CA GLU A 361 4.26 20.74 -18.80
C GLU A 361 2.95 21.44 -19.16
N ASP A 362 1.82 20.91 -18.70
CA ASP A 362 0.52 21.57 -18.87
C ASP A 362 0.45 22.87 -18.07
N LEU A 363 1.02 22.89 -16.86
CA LEU A 363 1.13 24.13 -16.06
C LEU A 363 1.96 25.17 -16.80
N TRP A 364 3.08 24.76 -17.40
CA TRP A 364 3.89 25.64 -18.22
C TRP A 364 3.11 26.20 -19.41
N ARG A 365 2.41 25.35 -20.17
CA ARG A 365 1.56 25.78 -21.29
C ARG A 365 0.54 26.82 -20.84
N LEU A 366 -0.16 26.56 -19.73
CA LEU A 366 -1.15 27.48 -19.15
C LEU A 366 -0.57 28.86 -18.85
N VAL A 367 0.58 28.93 -18.15
CA VAL A 367 1.18 30.22 -17.77
C VAL A 367 1.86 30.92 -18.96
N ALA A 368 2.42 30.17 -19.91
CA ALA A 368 3.07 30.72 -21.10
C ALA A 368 2.05 31.35 -22.06
N GLU A 369 0.86 30.72 -22.19
CA GLU A 369 -0.26 31.24 -22.99
C GLU A 369 -1.04 32.35 -22.25
N GLY A 370 -0.79 32.54 -20.96
CA GLY A 370 -1.46 33.57 -20.15
C GLY A 370 -2.92 33.26 -19.89
N VAL A 371 -3.26 31.99 -19.68
CA VAL A 371 -4.61 31.51 -19.41
C VAL A 371 -5.02 31.83 -17.97
N ASP A 372 -6.26 32.30 -17.81
CA ASP A 372 -6.97 32.44 -16.55
C ASP A 372 -7.89 31.21 -16.38
N ALA A 373 -7.64 30.43 -15.33
CA ALA A 373 -8.30 29.16 -15.05
C ALA A 373 -9.38 29.26 -13.95
N VAL A 374 -9.79 30.47 -13.58
CA VAL A 374 -10.90 30.69 -12.66
C VAL A 374 -12.22 30.35 -13.38
N GLY A 375 -12.99 29.44 -12.80
CA GLY A 375 -14.27 28.96 -13.33
C GLY A 375 -15.40 29.00 -12.29
N GLU A 376 -16.55 28.45 -12.65
CA GLU A 376 -17.71 28.33 -11.74
C GLU A 376 -17.55 27.15 -10.77
N PHE A 377 -18.34 27.16 -9.69
CA PHE A 377 -18.41 26.06 -8.72
C PHE A 377 -18.75 24.70 -9.37
N PRO A 378 -18.16 23.60 -8.87
CA PRO A 378 -18.41 22.25 -9.39
C PRO A 378 -19.85 21.79 -9.07
N VAL A 379 -20.47 21.10 -10.03
CA VAL A 379 -21.86 20.59 -9.91
C VAL A 379 -21.95 19.14 -9.41
N ASN A 380 -20.81 18.44 -9.31
CA ASN A 380 -20.71 17.03 -8.90
C ASN A 380 -20.42 16.82 -7.39
N ARG A 381 -20.49 17.88 -6.57
CA ARG A 381 -20.16 17.82 -5.13
C ARG A 381 -21.36 17.88 -4.18
N GLY A 382 -22.56 17.89 -4.73
CA GLY A 382 -23.80 17.99 -3.95
C GLY A 382 -24.01 19.35 -3.27
N TRP A 383 -23.34 20.40 -3.76
CA TRP A 383 -23.51 21.77 -3.26
C TRP A 383 -24.80 22.36 -3.85
N ASP A 384 -25.66 22.93 -3.00
CA ASP A 384 -26.80 23.74 -3.45
C ASP A 384 -26.31 25.14 -3.84
N VAL A 385 -25.73 25.26 -5.04
CA VAL A 385 -25.08 26.49 -5.52
C VAL A 385 -26.07 27.68 -5.56
N ASP A 386 -27.35 27.42 -5.84
CA ASP A 386 -28.36 28.47 -5.90
C ASP A 386 -28.72 29.01 -4.52
N ALA A 387 -28.86 28.15 -3.52
CA ALA A 387 -29.08 28.59 -2.14
C ALA A 387 -27.81 29.16 -1.49
N LEU A 388 -26.63 28.71 -1.94
CA LEU A 388 -25.33 29.11 -1.39
C LEU A 388 -24.95 30.54 -1.76
N TYR A 389 -25.43 31.10 -2.88
CA TYR A 389 -25.01 32.41 -3.33
C TYR A 389 -25.96 33.53 -2.92
N ASP A 390 -25.40 34.61 -2.36
CA ASP A 390 -26.09 35.88 -2.20
C ASP A 390 -25.10 37.04 -2.36
N PRO A 391 -25.39 38.05 -3.19
CA PRO A 391 -24.50 39.19 -3.37
C PRO A 391 -24.32 40.04 -2.11
N ASP A 392 -25.21 39.92 -1.11
CA ASP A 392 -25.07 40.59 0.18
C ASP A 392 -24.05 39.85 1.08
N PRO A 393 -22.86 40.44 1.34
CA PRO A 393 -21.86 39.84 2.22
C PRO A 393 -22.32 39.72 3.69
N ASP A 394 -23.43 40.37 4.08
CA ASP A 394 -23.98 40.37 5.43
C ASP A 394 -25.05 39.28 5.63
N ARG A 395 -25.49 38.56 4.59
CA ARG A 395 -26.38 37.36 4.69
C ARG A 395 -25.73 36.04 5.14
N THR A 396 -25.97 35.59 6.37
CA THR A 396 -25.28 34.42 6.95
C THR A 396 -25.49 33.13 6.15
N GLY A 397 -24.42 32.31 6.05
CA GLY A 397 -24.48 30.99 5.42
C GLY A 397 -24.33 30.99 3.90
N THR A 398 -24.17 32.16 3.28
CA THR A 398 -24.00 32.31 1.82
C THR A 398 -22.62 32.86 1.46
N SER A 399 -22.25 32.72 0.18
CA SER A 399 -21.10 33.34 -0.44
C SER A 399 -21.53 34.38 -1.47
N TYR A 400 -20.81 35.50 -1.57
CA TYR A 400 -21.05 36.51 -2.61
C TYR A 400 -20.29 36.25 -3.90
N THR A 401 -19.53 35.16 -4.00
CA THR A 401 -18.89 34.72 -5.23
C THR A 401 -19.32 33.30 -5.57
N ARG A 402 -19.37 32.98 -6.86
CA ARG A 402 -19.56 31.61 -7.39
C ARG A 402 -18.34 31.13 -8.18
N HIS A 403 -17.22 31.86 -8.07
CA HIS A 403 -16.04 31.66 -8.89
C HIS A 403 -14.84 31.22 -8.06
N GLY A 404 -14.03 30.33 -8.63
CA GLY A 404 -12.78 29.82 -8.04
C GLY A 404 -12.05 28.89 -9.01
N GLY A 405 -10.87 28.42 -8.62
CA GLY A 405 -10.14 27.41 -9.37
C GLY A 405 -10.44 26.00 -8.85
N PHE A 406 -10.97 25.11 -9.69
CA PHE A 406 -11.39 23.78 -9.26
C PHE A 406 -10.71 22.65 -10.03
N LEU A 407 -10.48 21.55 -9.32
CA LEU A 407 -10.26 20.24 -9.91
C LEU A 407 -11.64 19.58 -10.12
N TYR A 408 -12.19 19.72 -11.32
CA TYR A 408 -13.54 19.22 -11.62
C TYR A 408 -13.64 17.70 -11.51
N ASP A 409 -12.55 17.00 -11.85
CA ASP A 409 -12.45 15.53 -11.84
C ASP A 409 -11.87 14.99 -10.51
N ALA A 410 -11.96 15.76 -9.41
CA ALA A 410 -11.40 15.36 -8.10
C ALA A 410 -12.04 14.10 -7.51
N ASP A 411 -13.21 13.68 -8.00
CA ASP A 411 -13.89 12.45 -7.62
C ASP A 411 -13.35 11.21 -8.33
N GLU A 412 -12.62 11.36 -9.45
CA GLU A 412 -12.05 10.25 -10.21
C GLU A 412 -10.82 9.62 -9.52
N PHE A 413 -10.82 8.29 -9.39
CA PHE A 413 -9.71 7.57 -8.78
C PHE A 413 -9.65 6.09 -9.20
N ASP A 414 -8.45 5.61 -9.53
CA ASP A 414 -8.22 4.19 -9.81
C ASP A 414 -7.93 3.42 -8.51
N ALA A 415 -9.00 3.04 -7.81
CA ALA A 415 -8.91 2.30 -6.56
C ALA A 415 -8.19 0.95 -6.74
N GLY A 416 -8.48 0.26 -7.86
CA GLY A 416 -7.85 -1.00 -8.21
C GLY A 416 -6.35 -0.85 -8.25
N PHE A 417 -5.84 0.16 -8.96
CA PHE A 417 -4.41 0.45 -9.10
C PHE A 417 -3.64 0.64 -7.79
N PHE A 418 -4.27 1.20 -6.76
CA PHE A 418 -3.64 1.38 -5.46
C PHE A 418 -3.98 0.28 -4.45
N GLY A 419 -4.60 -0.82 -4.88
CA GLY A 419 -4.96 -1.94 -4.01
C GLY A 419 -6.08 -1.60 -3.03
N MET A 420 -6.90 -0.60 -3.35
CA MET A 420 -7.97 -0.10 -2.51
C MET A 420 -9.30 -0.72 -2.93
N SER A 421 -10.09 -1.19 -1.95
CA SER A 421 -11.45 -1.66 -2.25
C SER A 421 -12.35 -0.49 -2.66
N PRO A 422 -13.39 -0.70 -3.49
CA PRO A 422 -14.32 0.38 -3.86
C PRO A 422 -14.96 1.09 -2.65
N ARG A 423 -15.23 0.34 -1.56
CA ARG A 423 -15.79 0.90 -0.31
C ARG A 423 -14.79 1.80 0.41
N GLU A 424 -13.54 1.38 0.50
CA GLU A 424 -12.48 2.20 1.09
C GLU A 424 -12.23 3.47 0.26
N ALA A 425 -12.21 3.36 -1.07
CA ALA A 425 -12.03 4.51 -1.96
C ALA A 425 -13.11 5.56 -1.82
N LEU A 426 -14.38 5.14 -1.71
CA LEU A 426 -15.51 6.06 -1.48
C LEU A 426 -15.39 6.80 -0.14
N ALA A 427 -14.90 6.13 0.90
CA ALA A 427 -14.70 6.72 2.23
C ALA A 427 -13.41 7.57 2.34
N THR A 428 -12.53 7.51 1.33
CA THR A 428 -11.24 8.20 1.35
C THR A 428 -11.35 9.60 0.77
N ASP A 429 -10.81 10.58 1.50
CA ASP A 429 -10.73 11.99 1.08
C ASP A 429 -10.08 12.10 -0.31
N PRO A 430 -10.68 12.83 -1.27
CA PRO A 430 -10.07 13.13 -2.58
C PRO A 430 -8.62 13.59 -2.51
N GLN A 431 -8.24 14.32 -1.45
CA GLN A 431 -6.87 14.77 -1.24
C GLN A 431 -5.89 13.60 -1.13
N GLN A 432 -6.24 12.53 -0.40
CA GLN A 432 -5.40 11.34 -0.28
C GLN A 432 -5.33 10.54 -1.60
N ARG A 433 -6.45 10.49 -2.33
CA ARG A 433 -6.54 9.84 -3.65
C ARG A 433 -5.66 10.52 -4.69
N LEU A 434 -5.75 11.84 -4.79
CA LEU A 434 -4.92 12.65 -5.68
C LEU A 434 -3.44 12.62 -5.30
N LEU A 435 -3.12 12.59 -4.00
CA LEU A 435 -1.74 12.41 -3.55
C LEU A 435 -1.14 11.08 -4.02
N LEU A 436 -1.89 9.97 -3.98
CA LEU A 436 -1.42 8.67 -4.46
C LEU A 436 -1.07 8.69 -5.95
N GLN A 437 -1.95 9.26 -6.77
CA GLN A 437 -1.73 9.43 -8.21
C GLN A 437 -0.53 10.35 -8.49
N THR A 438 -0.49 11.51 -7.85
CA THR A 438 0.58 12.50 -8.05
C THR A 438 1.93 11.96 -7.58
N ALA A 439 1.97 11.18 -6.49
CA ALA A 439 3.19 10.56 -6.00
C ALA A 439 3.73 9.50 -6.97
N TRP A 440 2.85 8.66 -7.54
CA TRP A 440 3.23 7.70 -8.58
C TRP A 440 3.88 8.41 -9.77
N GLU A 441 3.22 9.45 -10.27
CA GLU A 441 3.70 10.23 -11.42
C GLU A 441 4.99 10.99 -11.12
N THR A 442 5.16 11.51 -9.90
CA THR A 442 6.39 12.19 -9.48
C THR A 442 7.59 11.22 -9.55
N LEU A 443 7.40 9.96 -9.14
CA LEU A 443 8.43 8.92 -9.21
C LEU A 443 8.74 8.52 -10.67
N GLU A 444 7.72 8.32 -11.50
CA GLU A 444 7.91 8.00 -12.93
C GLU A 444 8.58 9.15 -13.70
N ASN A 445 8.27 10.40 -13.36
CA ASN A 445 8.92 11.59 -13.92
C ASN A 445 10.38 11.72 -13.50
N ALA A 446 10.75 11.19 -12.33
CA ALA A 446 12.15 11.05 -11.91
C ALA A 446 12.87 9.86 -12.57
N GLY A 447 12.15 9.04 -13.34
CA GLY A 447 12.68 7.80 -13.92
C GLY A 447 12.90 6.68 -12.90
N ILE A 448 12.24 6.75 -11.73
CA ILE A 448 12.40 5.79 -10.64
C ILE A 448 11.19 4.85 -10.61
N VAL A 449 11.45 3.55 -10.68
CA VAL A 449 10.41 2.53 -10.57
C VAL A 449 9.93 2.45 -9.12
N PRO A 450 8.64 2.72 -8.80
CA PRO A 450 8.19 2.80 -7.41
C PRO A 450 8.49 1.54 -6.57
N ALA A 451 8.43 0.36 -7.19
CA ALA A 451 8.72 -0.91 -6.52
C ALA A 451 10.19 -1.03 -6.04
N SER A 452 11.14 -0.33 -6.67
CA SER A 452 12.55 -0.33 -6.23
C SER A 452 12.79 0.46 -4.95
N LEU A 453 11.82 1.26 -4.51
CA LEU A 453 11.88 2.05 -3.29
C LEU A 453 11.21 1.37 -2.09
N ARG A 454 10.67 0.16 -2.24
CA ARG A 454 10.13 -0.59 -1.10
C ARG A 454 11.22 -0.85 -0.07
N ASN A 455 10.87 -0.63 1.20
CA ASN A 455 11.74 -0.70 2.37
C ASN A 455 12.91 0.29 2.33
N SER A 456 12.83 1.34 1.50
CA SER A 456 13.83 2.41 1.47
C SER A 456 13.52 3.47 2.52
N ARG A 457 14.54 4.23 2.93
CA ARG A 457 14.41 5.38 3.82
C ARG A 457 13.87 6.62 3.10
N THR A 458 12.86 6.45 2.25
CA THR A 458 12.19 7.55 1.54
C THR A 458 11.23 8.26 2.51
N GLY A 459 11.34 9.57 2.66
CA GLY A 459 10.45 10.38 3.49
C GLY A 459 9.24 10.93 2.72
N VAL A 460 8.18 11.30 3.43
CA VAL A 460 6.97 11.90 2.88
C VAL A 460 6.60 13.11 3.74
N PHE A 461 6.58 14.30 3.15
CA PHE A 461 6.27 15.56 3.81
C PHE A 461 5.19 16.30 3.02
N THR A 462 3.97 16.32 3.54
CA THR A 462 2.82 16.82 2.78
C THR A 462 2.10 17.94 3.53
N GLY A 463 1.94 19.08 2.87
CA GLY A 463 1.02 20.12 3.29
C GLY A 463 -0.41 19.73 2.97
N VAL A 464 -1.26 19.58 3.98
CA VAL A 464 -2.69 19.26 3.79
C VAL A 464 -3.49 20.19 4.67
N MET A 465 -4.59 20.72 4.14
CA MET A 465 -5.54 21.47 4.94
C MET A 465 -6.96 21.13 4.49
N TYR A 466 -7.92 21.39 5.39
CA TYR A 466 -9.29 20.88 5.32
C TYR A 466 -9.35 19.36 5.47
N HIS A 467 -10.23 18.91 6.38
CA HIS A 467 -10.52 17.50 6.68
C HIS A 467 -12.03 17.31 6.76
N ASP A 468 -12.76 17.98 5.86
CA ASP A 468 -14.21 18.16 5.88
C ASP A 468 -14.97 17.16 4.99
N TYR A 469 -14.27 16.35 4.18
CA TYR A 469 -14.87 15.26 3.42
C TYR A 469 -15.62 14.29 4.36
N GLY A 470 -16.90 14.03 4.08
CA GLY A 470 -17.74 13.13 4.89
C GLY A 470 -17.98 13.59 6.34
N SER A 471 -17.82 14.89 6.63
CA SER A 471 -18.00 15.46 7.98
C SER A 471 -19.45 15.91 8.28
N GLY A 472 -20.31 16.06 7.26
CA GLY A 472 -21.71 16.47 7.40
C GLY A 472 -22.65 15.39 8.01
N PRO A 473 -23.78 15.78 8.65
CA PRO A 473 -24.78 14.84 9.16
C PRO A 473 -25.34 13.95 8.04
N GLY A 474 -25.27 12.63 8.17
CA GLY A 474 -25.77 11.67 7.16
C GLY A 474 -24.92 11.57 5.89
N SER A 475 -23.74 12.20 5.83
CA SER A 475 -22.88 12.22 4.64
C SER A 475 -22.13 10.92 4.35
N VAL A 476 -22.03 10.01 5.32
CA VAL A 476 -21.37 8.71 5.17
C VAL A 476 -22.39 7.59 5.49
N PRO A 477 -22.70 6.70 4.53
CA PRO A 477 -23.53 5.53 4.79
C PRO A 477 -22.98 4.68 5.94
N GLN A 478 -23.85 4.09 6.75
CA GLN A 478 -23.46 3.26 7.90
C GLN A 478 -22.51 2.11 7.51
N GLU A 479 -22.63 1.61 6.27
CA GLU A 479 -21.76 0.56 5.71
C GLU A 479 -20.28 0.98 5.55
N LEU A 480 -19.96 2.27 5.61
CA LEU A 480 -18.60 2.81 5.45
C LEU A 480 -17.95 3.28 6.77
N GLU A 481 -18.64 3.10 7.90
CA GLU A 481 -18.21 3.60 9.22
C GLU A 481 -16.80 3.12 9.62
N GLY A 482 -16.43 1.88 9.27
CA GLY A 482 -15.12 1.30 9.53
C GLY A 482 -13.95 1.90 8.74
N TYR A 483 -14.22 2.57 7.60
CA TYR A 483 -13.18 3.18 6.77
C TYR A 483 -13.02 4.69 7.02
N ARG A 484 -14.01 5.32 7.66
CA ARG A 484 -14.07 6.78 7.81
C ARG A 484 -12.88 7.36 8.59
N ALA A 485 -12.52 6.76 9.72
CA ALA A 485 -11.39 7.21 10.52
C ALA A 485 -10.06 7.14 9.74
N GLY A 486 -9.91 6.12 8.88
CA GLY A 486 -8.78 5.94 7.99
C GLY A 486 -8.77 6.88 6.78
N GLY A 487 -9.96 7.16 6.24
CA GLY A 487 -10.14 7.86 4.98
C GLY A 487 -9.97 9.37 5.04
N THR A 488 -10.17 10.01 6.20
CA THR A 488 -10.21 11.49 6.30
C THR A 488 -9.22 12.09 7.28
N ALA A 489 -8.52 11.29 8.09
CA ALA A 489 -7.54 11.81 9.04
C ALA A 489 -6.32 12.40 8.32
N GLY A 490 -5.96 13.65 8.67
CA GLY A 490 -4.82 14.35 8.05
C GLY A 490 -3.50 13.59 8.15
N SER A 491 -3.20 12.98 9.31
CA SER A 491 -1.99 12.17 9.50
C SER A 491 -1.87 10.97 8.57
N ILE A 492 -3.00 10.46 8.06
CA ILE A 492 -3.04 9.31 7.15
C ILE A 492 -2.70 9.74 5.73
N ALA A 493 -2.80 11.01 5.35
CA ALA A 493 -2.43 11.46 4.01
C ALA A 493 -0.95 11.15 3.67
N SER A 494 -0.01 11.53 4.54
CA SER A 494 1.41 11.15 4.38
C SER A 494 1.65 9.66 4.67
N GLY A 495 0.96 9.10 5.68
CA GLY A 495 1.13 7.70 6.05
C GLY A 495 0.68 6.71 4.98
N ARG A 496 -0.38 7.03 4.22
CA ARG A 496 -0.91 6.21 3.12
C ARG A 496 0.07 6.16 1.96
N LEU A 497 0.74 7.26 1.63
CA LEU A 497 1.82 7.24 0.65
C LEU A 497 2.94 6.28 1.09
N SER A 498 3.41 6.40 2.34
CA SER A 498 4.43 5.48 2.86
C SER A 498 3.97 4.02 2.84
N TYR A 499 2.72 3.75 3.24
CA TYR A 499 2.14 2.41 3.23
C TYR A 499 2.06 1.82 1.82
N THR A 500 1.49 2.56 0.87
CA THR A 500 1.25 2.05 -0.49
C THR A 500 2.54 1.81 -1.26
N PHE A 501 3.53 2.69 -1.12
CA PHE A 501 4.82 2.57 -1.80
C PHE A 501 5.88 1.78 -1.00
N GLY A 502 5.60 1.46 0.26
CA GLY A 502 6.52 0.74 1.15
C GLY A 502 7.70 1.59 1.61
N PHE A 503 7.50 2.89 1.88
CA PHE A 503 8.54 3.77 2.39
C PHE A 503 8.69 3.66 3.91
N GLU A 504 9.94 3.71 4.40
CA GLU A 504 10.29 3.59 5.83
C GLU A 504 10.91 4.87 6.41
N GLY A 505 10.97 5.96 5.64
CA GLY A 505 11.40 7.28 6.14
C GLY A 505 10.28 8.02 6.90
N PRO A 506 10.57 9.24 7.40
CA PRO A 506 9.58 10.05 8.11
C PRO A 506 8.34 10.32 7.26
N ALA A 507 7.14 10.18 7.83
CA ALA A 507 5.87 10.50 7.18
C ALA A 507 5.14 11.60 7.97
N VAL A 508 5.17 12.83 7.48
CA VAL A 508 4.71 14.02 8.19
C VAL A 508 3.68 14.78 7.35
N THR A 509 2.53 15.05 7.97
CA THR A 509 1.54 15.98 7.43
C THR A 509 1.62 17.30 8.19
N VAL A 510 1.65 18.42 7.47
CA VAL A 510 1.82 19.77 8.02
C VAL A 510 0.63 20.64 7.65
N ASP A 511 0.09 21.36 8.63
CA ASP A 511 -0.87 22.44 8.41
C ASP A 511 -0.33 23.75 8.99
N THR A 512 0.09 24.63 8.09
CA THR A 512 0.41 26.03 8.35
C THR A 512 -0.41 26.93 7.42
N ALA A 513 -1.63 26.49 7.08
CA ALA A 513 -2.49 27.09 6.08
C ALA A 513 -1.77 27.25 4.71
N CYS A 514 -1.67 28.47 4.20
CA CYS A 514 -1.17 28.75 2.86
C CYS A 514 0.34 28.46 2.67
N SER A 515 1.13 28.41 3.76
CA SER A 515 2.56 28.08 3.71
C SER A 515 2.88 26.58 3.77
N SER A 516 1.87 25.72 3.92
CA SER A 516 2.05 24.30 4.25
C SER A 516 3.01 23.54 3.33
N SER A 517 2.88 23.67 2.01
CA SER A 517 3.79 22.97 1.07
C SER A 517 5.25 23.43 1.16
N LEU A 518 5.52 24.72 1.39
CA LEU A 518 6.91 25.20 1.54
C LEU A 518 7.49 24.82 2.91
N VAL A 519 6.67 24.79 3.95
CA VAL A 519 7.10 24.29 5.27
C VAL A 519 7.40 22.79 5.18
N ALA A 520 6.54 22.01 4.52
CA ALA A 520 6.79 20.60 4.26
C ALA A 520 8.10 20.37 3.49
N LEU A 521 8.38 21.18 2.46
CA LEU A 521 9.65 21.14 1.73
C LEU A 521 10.85 21.54 2.60
N HIS A 522 10.71 22.55 3.46
CA HIS A 522 11.75 22.94 4.40
C HIS A 522 12.10 21.80 5.36
N LEU A 523 11.09 21.10 5.89
CA LEU A 523 11.30 19.93 6.76
C LEU A 523 11.96 18.77 6.00
N ALA A 524 11.52 18.47 4.77
CA ALA A 524 12.13 17.45 3.93
C ALA A 524 13.61 17.73 3.64
N ALA A 525 13.95 18.97 3.28
CA ALA A 525 15.32 19.39 3.04
C ALA A 525 16.21 19.21 4.28
N ASN A 526 15.68 19.52 5.47
CA ASN A 526 16.39 19.33 6.73
C ASN A 526 16.57 17.85 7.07
N ALA A 527 15.54 17.02 6.88
CA ALA A 527 15.62 15.57 7.09
C ALA A 527 16.67 14.91 6.18
N LEU A 528 16.76 15.35 4.92
CA LEU A 528 17.79 14.92 3.97
C LEU A 528 19.20 15.34 4.43
N ARG A 529 19.40 16.58 4.88
CA ARG A 529 20.70 17.07 5.38
C ARG A 529 21.16 16.35 6.65
N GLN A 530 20.21 16.00 7.52
CA GLN A 530 20.45 15.25 8.76
C GLN A 530 20.62 13.74 8.51
N GLY A 531 20.33 13.27 7.30
CA GLY A 531 20.43 11.87 6.93
C GLY A 531 19.34 11.00 7.58
N GLU A 532 18.18 11.58 7.90
CA GLU A 532 16.98 10.86 8.37
C GLU A 532 16.28 10.11 7.22
N CYS A 533 16.38 10.66 6.01
CA CYS A 533 16.01 10.03 4.75
C CYS A 533 17.10 10.27 3.68
N ASP A 534 17.05 9.48 2.61
CA ASP A 534 17.94 9.62 1.44
C ASP A 534 17.22 10.22 0.22
N LEU A 535 15.90 10.10 0.20
CA LEU A 535 14.98 10.62 -0.81
C LEU A 535 13.73 11.10 -0.08
N ALA A 536 13.04 12.13 -0.58
CA ALA A 536 11.79 12.58 0.02
C ALA A 536 10.78 13.09 -1.01
N LEU A 537 9.51 12.73 -0.82
CA LEU A 537 8.38 13.41 -1.44
C LEU A 537 8.01 14.63 -0.58
N ALA A 538 7.92 15.80 -1.21
CA ALA A 538 7.58 17.04 -0.54
C ALA A 538 6.62 17.89 -1.37
N GLY A 539 5.54 18.38 -0.78
CA GLY A 539 4.59 19.24 -1.49
C GLY A 539 3.32 19.48 -0.71
N GLY A 540 2.18 19.58 -1.39
CA GLY A 540 0.89 19.77 -0.73
C GLY A 540 -0.30 19.57 -1.63
N VAL A 541 -1.46 19.42 -1.01
CA VAL A 541 -2.74 19.17 -1.66
C VAL A 541 -3.84 20.00 -1.01
N THR A 542 -4.84 20.33 -1.81
CA THR A 542 -6.03 21.06 -1.42
C THR A 542 -7.18 20.64 -2.32
N VAL A 543 -8.23 20.07 -1.71
CA VAL A 543 -9.53 19.88 -2.34
C VAL A 543 -10.60 20.35 -1.35
N MET A 544 -11.42 21.30 -1.78
CA MET A 544 -12.53 21.85 -1.01
C MET A 544 -13.74 20.93 -1.17
N SER A 545 -13.95 20.00 -0.25
CA SER A 545 -15.09 19.07 -0.30
C SER A 545 -16.42 19.77 0.03
N THR A 546 -16.37 20.83 0.84
CA THR A 546 -17.53 21.66 1.21
C THR A 546 -17.32 23.13 0.79
N PRO A 547 -18.39 23.92 0.65
CA PRO A 547 -18.27 25.34 0.32
C PRO A 547 -17.94 26.22 1.53
N GLN A 548 -17.61 25.65 2.70
CA GLN A 548 -17.46 26.42 3.95
C GLN A 548 -16.40 27.51 3.86
N ALA A 549 -15.26 27.24 3.21
CA ALA A 549 -14.21 28.24 3.02
C ALA A 549 -14.71 29.50 2.27
N PHE A 550 -15.60 29.33 1.29
CA PHE A 550 -16.21 30.47 0.58
C PHE A 550 -17.18 31.24 1.49
N VAL A 551 -18.01 30.55 2.27
CA VAL A 551 -18.97 31.18 3.20
C VAL A 551 -18.23 31.98 4.29
N GLU A 552 -17.21 31.39 4.91
CA GLU A 552 -16.45 32.01 5.98
C GLU A 552 -15.67 33.24 5.51
N PHE A 553 -15.02 33.16 4.35
CA PHE A 553 -14.28 34.31 3.81
C PHE A 553 -15.20 35.37 3.18
N SER A 554 -16.43 35.00 2.81
CA SER A 554 -17.45 35.98 2.42
C SER A 554 -17.87 36.85 3.61
N ARG A 555 -18.06 36.27 4.80
CA ARG A 555 -18.28 37.04 6.05
C ARG A 555 -17.17 38.06 6.31
N GLN A 556 -15.93 37.65 6.06
CA GLN A 556 -14.74 38.46 6.31
C GLN A 556 -14.46 39.49 5.20
N ARG A 557 -15.25 39.47 4.11
CA ARG A 557 -15.02 40.29 2.91
C ARG A 557 -13.60 40.11 2.35
N GLY A 558 -13.09 38.87 2.42
CA GLY A 558 -11.73 38.53 2.01
C GLY A 558 -11.60 38.00 0.58
N LEU A 559 -12.70 37.70 -0.09
CA LEU A 559 -12.72 37.15 -1.45
C LEU A 559 -12.85 38.24 -2.51
N ALA A 560 -12.20 38.03 -3.65
CA ALA A 560 -12.50 38.82 -4.83
C ALA A 560 -13.90 38.44 -5.35
N PRO A 561 -14.81 39.40 -5.63
CA PRO A 561 -16.15 39.10 -6.14
C PRO A 561 -16.17 38.31 -7.46
N ASP A 562 -15.15 38.49 -8.29
CA ASP A 562 -14.97 37.76 -9.56
C ASP A 562 -14.10 36.49 -9.43
N GLY A 563 -13.69 36.14 -8.21
CA GLY A 563 -12.88 34.96 -7.90
C GLY A 563 -11.43 35.01 -8.37
N ARG A 564 -10.91 36.16 -8.81
CA ARG A 564 -9.55 36.29 -9.38
C ARG A 564 -8.57 36.87 -8.37
N CYS A 565 -7.34 36.35 -8.34
CA CYS A 565 -6.24 36.95 -7.60
C CYS A 565 -5.54 37.99 -8.48
N LYS A 566 -5.90 39.27 -8.34
CA LYS A 566 -5.31 40.40 -9.11
C LYS A 566 -4.02 40.90 -8.45
N SER A 567 -3.04 40.00 -8.30
CA SER A 567 -1.84 40.22 -7.50
C SER A 567 -1.07 41.47 -7.89
N PHE A 568 -0.82 42.36 -6.93
CA PHE A 568 -0.11 43.64 -7.06
C PHE A 568 -0.74 44.66 -8.02
N SER A 569 -1.99 44.42 -8.43
CA SER A 569 -2.77 45.32 -9.28
C SER A 569 -3.40 46.47 -8.50
N ALA A 570 -3.68 47.59 -9.16
CA ALA A 570 -4.58 48.62 -8.64
C ALA A 570 -6.02 48.09 -8.45
N ALA A 571 -6.40 47.04 -9.17
CA ALA A 571 -7.72 46.40 -9.10
C ALA A 571 -7.82 45.28 -8.04
N ALA A 572 -6.78 45.06 -7.23
CA ALA A 572 -6.76 44.06 -6.15
C ALA A 572 -7.91 44.29 -5.15
N ASP A 573 -8.80 43.31 -5.02
CA ASP A 573 -10.03 43.40 -4.23
C ASP A 573 -10.31 42.15 -3.36
N GLY A 574 -9.36 41.22 -3.27
CA GLY A 574 -9.48 40.02 -2.44
C GLY A 574 -8.79 38.80 -3.05
N THR A 575 -8.87 37.66 -2.36
CA THR A 575 -8.33 36.39 -2.85
C THR A 575 -9.37 35.61 -3.65
N GLY A 576 -8.95 34.93 -4.70
CA GLY A 576 -9.72 33.87 -5.35
C GLY A 576 -9.33 32.51 -4.80
N TRP A 577 -10.25 31.72 -4.25
CA TRP A 577 -9.90 30.38 -3.76
C TRP A 577 -9.74 29.37 -4.89
N SER A 578 -8.80 28.45 -4.70
CA SER A 578 -8.55 27.38 -5.65
C SER A 578 -8.08 26.10 -4.98
N GLU A 579 -8.18 25.02 -5.74
CA GLU A 579 -7.70 23.68 -5.43
C GLU A 579 -6.40 23.35 -6.18
N GLY A 580 -5.72 22.31 -5.75
CA GLY A 580 -4.56 21.81 -6.45
C GLY A 580 -3.78 20.77 -5.67
N VAL A 581 -2.92 20.04 -6.36
CA VAL A 581 -1.92 19.16 -5.76
C VAL A 581 -0.60 19.33 -6.50
N GLY A 582 0.49 19.38 -5.75
CA GLY A 582 1.84 19.36 -6.30
C GLY A 582 2.77 18.58 -5.39
N LEU A 583 3.62 17.75 -5.98
CA LEU A 583 4.66 17.01 -5.29
C LEU A 583 5.99 17.17 -6.02
N LEU A 584 7.05 17.27 -5.24
CA LEU A 584 8.44 17.25 -5.66
C LEU A 584 9.08 15.99 -5.07
N LEU A 585 9.91 15.31 -5.87
CA LEU A 585 10.84 14.33 -5.37
C LEU A 585 12.20 14.99 -5.21
N VAL A 586 12.73 14.96 -4.00
CA VAL A 586 13.96 15.65 -3.63
C VAL A 586 14.96 14.74 -2.94
N GLU A 587 16.25 14.95 -3.22
CA GLU A 587 17.37 14.30 -2.55
C GLU A 587 18.56 15.24 -2.44
N ARG A 588 19.63 14.83 -1.76
CA ARG A 588 20.87 15.63 -1.73
C ARG A 588 21.45 15.72 -3.15
N LEU A 589 21.96 16.88 -3.55
CA LEU A 589 22.51 17.07 -4.90
C LEU A 589 23.67 16.10 -5.20
N SER A 590 24.50 15.81 -4.19
CA SER A 590 25.55 14.80 -4.29
C SER A 590 25.02 13.38 -4.52
N ASP A 591 23.83 13.05 -3.99
CA ASP A 591 23.18 11.76 -4.18
C ASP A 591 22.56 11.66 -5.57
N ALA A 592 21.86 12.70 -6.02
CA ALA A 592 21.29 12.75 -7.38
C ALA A 592 22.36 12.48 -8.45
N ARG A 593 23.51 13.16 -8.33
CA ARG A 593 24.65 12.96 -9.23
C ARG A 593 25.26 11.57 -9.13
N ARG A 594 25.36 11.02 -7.92
CA ARG A 594 25.87 9.66 -7.72
C ARG A 594 24.93 8.61 -8.33
N ASN A 595 23.62 8.82 -8.20
CA ASN A 595 22.60 7.90 -8.67
C ASN A 595 22.29 8.08 -10.17
N GLY A 596 22.81 9.15 -10.80
CA GLY A 596 22.54 9.48 -12.20
C GLY A 596 21.13 10.04 -12.42
N HIS A 597 20.49 10.57 -11.38
CA HIS A 597 19.17 11.18 -11.49
C HIS A 597 19.27 12.59 -12.09
N GLN A 598 18.32 12.94 -12.97
CA GLN A 598 18.26 14.26 -13.58
C GLN A 598 17.98 15.33 -12.50
N VAL A 599 18.74 16.43 -12.52
CA VAL A 599 18.53 17.57 -11.61
C VAL A 599 17.71 18.63 -12.32
N LEU A 600 16.40 18.68 -12.05
CA LEU A 600 15.47 19.64 -12.66
C LEU A 600 15.66 21.07 -12.11
N GLY A 601 16.04 21.16 -10.85
CA GLY A 601 16.31 22.41 -10.13
C GLY A 601 17.00 22.13 -8.80
N VAL A 602 17.57 23.15 -8.18
CA VAL A 602 18.32 23.01 -6.91
C VAL A 602 17.76 23.97 -5.88
N ILE A 603 17.34 23.45 -4.73
CA ILE A 603 16.99 24.25 -3.56
C ILE A 603 18.29 24.62 -2.84
N ARG A 604 18.66 25.90 -2.97
CA ARG A 604 19.90 26.44 -2.40
C ARG A 604 19.75 26.80 -0.93
N GLY A 605 18.57 27.24 -0.52
CA GLY A 605 18.29 27.60 0.87
C GLY A 605 16.80 27.83 1.08
N SER A 606 16.36 27.64 2.31
CA SER A 606 15.00 27.94 2.73
C SER A 606 14.99 28.43 4.17
N ALA A 607 13.98 29.21 4.52
CA ALA A 607 13.74 29.66 5.88
C ALA A 607 12.24 29.70 6.19
N VAL A 608 11.92 29.46 7.46
CA VAL A 608 10.56 29.57 8.01
C VAL A 608 10.62 30.43 9.27
N ASN A 609 9.67 31.35 9.44
CA ASN A 609 9.52 32.13 10.68
C ASN A 609 8.05 32.40 11.01
N GLN A 610 7.81 33.26 12.00
CA GLN A 610 6.49 33.66 12.46
C GLN A 610 6.37 35.20 12.53
N ASP A 611 5.17 35.71 12.22
CA ASP A 611 4.81 37.12 12.32
C ASP A 611 4.83 37.64 13.76
N GLY A 612 4.59 36.74 14.73
CA GLY A 612 4.55 37.05 16.15
C GLY A 612 3.30 37.86 16.52
N ALA A 613 3.46 38.84 17.42
CA ALA A 613 2.36 39.73 17.79
C ALA A 613 2.13 40.81 16.71
N SER A 614 1.47 40.44 15.62
CA SER A 614 1.05 41.34 14.53
C SER A 614 -0.25 42.09 14.87
N ASN A 615 -0.71 42.97 13.98
CA ASN A 615 -1.90 43.82 14.18
C ASN A 615 -3.22 43.05 13.94
N GLY A 616 -3.34 41.87 14.55
CA GLY A 616 -4.42 40.90 14.35
C GLY A 616 -3.87 39.54 13.91
N LEU A 617 -4.49 38.45 14.37
CA LEU A 617 -3.99 37.08 14.14
C LEU A 617 -3.74 36.76 12.67
N THR A 618 -4.57 37.29 11.78
CA THR A 618 -4.54 37.05 10.33
C THR A 618 -3.87 38.18 9.53
N ALA A 619 -3.39 39.23 10.21
CA ALA A 619 -2.75 40.37 9.58
C ALA A 619 -1.26 40.08 9.33
N PRO A 620 -0.77 40.18 8.07
CA PRO A 620 0.62 39.88 7.74
C PRO A 620 1.60 40.92 8.32
N ASN A 621 2.86 40.52 8.52
CA ASN A 621 3.91 41.41 9.05
C ASN A 621 5.10 41.56 8.08
N GLY A 622 5.21 42.72 7.43
CA GLY A 622 6.29 43.01 6.48
C GLY A 622 7.70 42.84 7.05
N SER A 623 7.92 43.20 8.32
CA SER A 623 9.23 43.02 8.96
C SER A 623 9.60 41.54 9.13
N ALA A 624 8.61 40.67 9.35
CA ALA A 624 8.82 39.23 9.44
C ALA A 624 9.11 38.63 8.07
N GLN A 625 8.42 39.11 7.03
CA GLN A 625 8.69 38.75 5.64
C GLN A 625 10.12 39.15 5.22
N GLU A 626 10.57 40.36 5.53
CA GLU A 626 11.96 40.76 5.29
C GLU A 626 12.97 39.86 6.01
N ARG A 627 12.69 39.49 7.28
CA ARG A 627 13.57 38.61 8.05
C ARG A 627 13.66 37.21 7.45
N VAL A 628 12.54 36.62 7.02
CA VAL A 628 12.57 35.27 6.41
C VAL A 628 13.29 35.29 5.06
N ILE A 629 13.15 36.35 4.27
CA ILE A 629 13.89 36.55 3.02
C ILE A 629 15.39 36.60 3.30
N ARG A 630 15.83 37.46 4.23
CA ARG A 630 17.26 37.60 4.58
C ARG A 630 17.82 36.30 5.16
N GLN A 631 17.03 35.55 5.94
CA GLN A 631 17.46 34.27 6.48
C GLN A 631 17.61 33.19 5.40
N ALA A 632 16.69 33.11 4.43
CA ALA A 632 16.81 32.17 3.32
C ALA A 632 18.04 32.49 2.45
N LEU A 633 18.31 33.77 2.19
CA LEU A 633 19.52 34.23 1.51
C LEU A 633 20.78 33.82 2.28
N ALA A 634 20.83 34.06 3.60
CA ALA A 634 21.93 33.64 4.45
C ALA A 634 22.13 32.11 4.42
N ASN A 635 21.05 31.33 4.55
CA ASN A 635 21.09 29.86 4.49
C ASN A 635 21.56 29.32 3.13
N SER A 636 21.46 30.12 2.07
CA SER A 636 21.89 29.74 0.72
C SER A 636 23.32 30.18 0.36
N GLY A 637 23.93 31.04 1.20
CA GLY A 637 25.19 31.72 0.91
C GLY A 637 25.11 32.70 -0.26
N LEU A 638 23.93 33.24 -0.57
CA LEU A 638 23.69 34.15 -1.69
C LEU A 638 23.36 35.57 -1.22
N ARG A 639 23.62 36.55 -2.10
CA ARG A 639 23.20 37.94 -1.91
C ARG A 639 21.86 38.18 -2.59
N ALA A 640 21.13 39.20 -2.15
CA ALA A 640 19.84 39.56 -2.75
C ALA A 640 19.96 39.84 -4.26
N THR A 641 21.04 40.49 -4.69
CA THR A 641 21.33 40.79 -6.11
C THR A 641 21.52 39.55 -6.99
N ASP A 642 21.81 38.39 -6.38
CA ASP A 642 22.06 37.13 -7.08
C ASP A 642 20.74 36.43 -7.49
N VAL A 643 19.57 36.88 -7.02
CA VAL A 643 18.25 36.34 -7.37
C VAL A 643 17.61 37.20 -8.46
N ASP A 644 17.09 36.58 -9.51
CA ASP A 644 16.59 37.26 -10.71
C ASP A 644 15.09 37.56 -10.65
N ALA A 645 14.32 36.65 -10.06
CA ALA A 645 12.87 36.73 -9.98
C ALA A 645 12.33 36.23 -8.65
N VAL A 646 11.14 36.69 -8.28
CA VAL A 646 10.37 36.20 -7.14
C VAL A 646 8.98 35.78 -7.63
N GLU A 647 8.67 34.51 -7.38
CA GLU A 647 7.32 33.99 -7.36
C GLU A 647 6.73 34.27 -5.98
N ALA A 648 5.87 35.29 -5.93
CA ALA A 648 5.36 35.83 -4.68
C ALA A 648 4.24 35.01 -4.06
N HIS A 649 3.93 35.33 -2.80
CA HIS A 649 2.68 34.90 -2.21
C HIS A 649 1.50 35.61 -2.91
N GLY A 650 1.57 36.92 -3.15
CA GLY A 650 0.72 37.72 -4.05
C GLY A 650 -0.72 37.24 -4.17
N THR A 651 -1.54 37.50 -3.15
CA THR A 651 -2.91 36.97 -3.05
C THR A 651 -3.96 37.86 -3.70
N GLY A 652 -3.60 39.04 -4.19
CA GLY A 652 -4.58 39.98 -4.75
C GLY A 652 -5.34 40.75 -3.66
N THR A 653 -4.81 40.75 -2.43
CA THR A 653 -5.46 41.42 -1.30
C THR A 653 -4.97 42.86 -1.15
N VAL A 654 -5.88 43.79 -0.88
CA VAL A 654 -5.61 45.24 -0.75
C VAL A 654 -4.51 45.52 0.29
N LEU A 655 -4.44 44.74 1.38
CA LEU A 655 -3.47 44.92 2.45
C LEU A 655 -2.21 44.06 2.27
N GLY A 656 -2.36 42.80 1.86
CA GLY A 656 -1.26 41.85 1.82
C GLY A 656 -0.25 42.14 0.71
N ASP A 657 -0.73 42.48 -0.49
CA ASP A 657 0.13 42.71 -1.64
C ASP A 657 1.08 43.90 -1.43
N PRO A 658 0.65 45.08 -0.89
CA PRO A 658 1.59 46.15 -0.58
C PRO A 658 2.61 45.79 0.50
N ILE A 659 2.23 45.01 1.52
CA ILE A 659 3.15 44.58 2.58
C ILE A 659 4.25 43.68 2.01
N GLU A 660 3.89 42.73 1.15
CA GLU A 660 4.86 41.86 0.49
C GLU A 660 5.75 42.64 -0.48
N ALA A 661 5.18 43.51 -1.32
CA ALA A 661 5.96 44.30 -2.26
C ALA A 661 6.98 45.21 -1.55
N HIS A 662 6.60 45.83 -0.43
CA HIS A 662 7.54 46.61 0.39
C HIS A 662 8.66 45.75 0.99
N ALA A 663 8.35 44.53 1.48
CA ALA A 663 9.38 43.62 1.98
C ALA A 663 10.39 43.22 0.90
N LEU A 664 9.91 42.99 -0.34
CA LEU A 664 10.77 42.71 -1.49
C LEU A 664 11.60 43.92 -1.92
N LEU A 665 11.02 45.12 -1.95
CA LEU A 665 11.73 46.38 -2.22
C LEU A 665 12.83 46.63 -1.17
N ALA A 666 12.55 46.41 0.11
CA ALA A 666 13.48 46.58 1.23
C ALA A 666 14.57 45.49 1.33
N THR A 667 14.49 44.45 0.50
CA THR A 667 15.48 43.36 0.46
C THR A 667 16.10 43.24 -0.93
N TYR A 668 15.39 42.63 -1.87
CA TYR A 668 15.84 42.42 -3.25
C TYR A 668 15.92 43.68 -4.10
N GLY A 669 15.13 44.72 -3.78
CA GLY A 669 15.13 45.99 -4.50
C GLY A 669 16.32 46.90 -4.21
N GLN A 670 17.14 46.56 -3.19
CA GLN A 670 18.29 47.34 -2.76
C GLN A 670 19.58 46.94 -3.49
N ASP A 671 20.53 47.88 -3.61
CA ASP A 671 21.87 47.67 -4.18
C ASP A 671 21.89 47.01 -5.58
N ARG A 672 20.81 47.20 -6.35
CA ARG A 672 20.61 46.58 -7.67
C ARG A 672 20.51 47.66 -8.76
N PRO A 673 21.23 47.52 -9.89
CA PRO A 673 21.08 48.45 -11.01
C PRO A 673 19.70 48.33 -11.65
N ASN A 674 19.11 49.46 -12.05
CA ASN A 674 17.79 49.53 -12.69
C ASN A 674 17.69 48.73 -14.01
N GLU A 675 18.83 48.46 -14.66
CA GLU A 675 18.94 47.65 -15.89
C GLU A 675 18.72 46.15 -15.64
N HIS A 676 18.90 45.71 -14.39
CA HIS A 676 18.70 44.33 -13.96
C HIS A 676 17.77 44.27 -12.75
N PRO A 677 16.50 44.70 -12.88
CA PRO A 677 15.56 44.71 -11.76
C PRO A 677 15.15 43.29 -11.38
N LEU A 678 14.66 43.12 -10.15
CA LEU A 678 14.01 41.88 -9.71
C LEU A 678 12.66 41.77 -10.39
N TRP A 679 12.43 40.66 -11.08
CA TRP A 679 11.14 40.38 -11.69
C TRP A 679 10.17 39.77 -10.68
N LEU A 680 8.97 40.34 -10.59
CA LEU A 680 7.95 39.93 -9.63
C LEU A 680 6.70 39.42 -10.37
N GLY A 681 6.19 38.27 -9.95
CA GLY A 681 4.93 37.72 -10.45
C GLY A 681 4.27 36.75 -9.46
N SER A 682 3.05 36.31 -9.79
CA SER A 682 2.32 35.32 -8.99
C SER A 682 1.53 34.37 -9.89
N LEU A 683 1.72 33.07 -9.70
CA LEU A 683 0.94 31.99 -10.30
C LEU A 683 -0.56 32.09 -9.95
N LYS A 684 -0.89 32.71 -8.81
CA LYS A 684 -2.28 32.85 -8.37
C LYS A 684 -3.11 33.69 -9.33
N SER A 685 -2.48 34.58 -10.08
CA SER A 685 -3.15 35.34 -11.14
C SER A 685 -3.68 34.47 -12.28
N ASN A 686 -3.14 33.26 -12.46
CA ASN A 686 -3.59 32.30 -13.46
C ASN A 686 -4.60 31.29 -12.90
N ILE A 687 -4.33 30.73 -11.72
CA ILE A 687 -5.08 29.57 -11.20
C ILE A 687 -5.83 29.84 -9.90
N GLY A 688 -5.82 31.07 -9.39
CA GLY A 688 -6.31 31.38 -8.04
C GLY A 688 -5.37 30.87 -6.94
N HIS A 689 -5.79 31.01 -5.69
CA HIS A 689 -5.02 30.61 -4.53
C HIS A 689 -5.26 29.14 -4.17
N THR A 690 -4.34 28.27 -4.56
CA THR A 690 -4.37 26.80 -4.29
C THR A 690 -3.99 26.40 -2.86
N GLN A 691 -4.18 27.34 -1.93
CA GLN A 691 -4.05 27.18 -0.48
C GLN A 691 -2.81 26.37 -0.04
N ALA A 692 -2.93 25.16 0.53
CA ALA A 692 -1.79 24.38 1.02
C ALA A 692 -0.85 23.91 -0.12
N ALA A 693 -1.38 23.79 -1.34
CA ALA A 693 -0.61 23.45 -2.55
C ALA A 693 -0.01 24.69 -3.28
N ALA A 694 -0.18 25.90 -2.74
CA ALA A 694 0.24 27.14 -3.41
C ALA A 694 1.76 27.27 -3.57
N GLY A 695 2.50 26.96 -2.50
CA GLY A 695 3.96 27.08 -2.50
C GLY A 695 4.63 26.17 -3.52
N VAL A 696 4.26 24.89 -3.53
CA VAL A 696 4.82 23.90 -4.48
C VAL A 696 4.46 24.22 -5.93
N GLY A 697 3.25 24.75 -6.20
CA GLY A 697 2.89 25.20 -7.55
C GLY A 697 3.79 26.32 -8.06
N GLY A 698 4.13 27.27 -7.17
CA GLY A 698 5.11 28.32 -7.46
C GLY A 698 6.51 27.77 -7.79
N ILE A 699 6.96 26.74 -7.07
CA ILE A 699 8.25 26.07 -7.38
C ILE A 699 8.19 25.38 -8.74
N ILE A 700 7.12 24.64 -9.06
CA ILE A 700 6.98 23.96 -10.36
C ILE A 700 6.99 24.98 -11.49
N LYS A 701 6.26 26.10 -11.37
CA LYS A 701 6.30 27.22 -12.33
C LYS A 701 7.73 27.76 -12.50
N VAL A 702 8.46 27.99 -11.41
CA VAL A 702 9.83 28.52 -11.44
C VAL A 702 10.79 27.54 -12.14
N VAL A 703 10.70 26.25 -11.83
CA VAL A 703 11.51 25.21 -12.47
C VAL A 703 11.24 25.16 -13.97
N GLN A 704 9.96 25.20 -14.38
CA GLN A 704 9.60 25.25 -15.81
C GLN A 704 10.09 26.54 -16.49
N ALA A 705 9.98 27.70 -15.83
CA ALA A 705 10.54 28.96 -16.33
C ALA A 705 12.06 28.89 -16.56
N MET A 706 12.80 28.20 -15.69
CA MET A 706 14.24 27.97 -15.85
C MET A 706 14.56 27.06 -17.05
N ARG A 707 13.79 25.97 -17.21
CA ARG A 707 13.93 25.01 -18.33
C ARG A 707 13.64 25.67 -19.68
N HIS A 708 12.58 26.48 -19.74
CA HIS A 708 12.18 27.20 -20.95
C HIS A 708 12.88 28.54 -21.14
N ALA A 709 13.78 28.93 -20.22
CA ALA A 709 14.51 30.20 -20.29
C ALA A 709 13.60 31.44 -20.45
N ALA A 710 12.41 31.43 -19.82
CA ALA A 710 11.41 32.48 -19.99
C ALA A 710 10.63 32.72 -18.69
N LEU A 711 10.35 33.99 -18.41
CA LEU A 711 9.51 34.44 -17.31
C LEU A 711 8.10 34.77 -17.86
N PRO A 712 7.06 33.99 -17.50
CA PRO A 712 5.70 34.26 -17.96
C PRO A 712 5.14 35.53 -17.29
N LYS A 713 4.22 36.22 -17.97
CA LYS A 713 3.53 37.38 -17.41
C LYS A 713 2.67 37.00 -16.21
N SER A 714 2.54 37.90 -15.25
CA SER A 714 1.52 37.84 -14.21
C SER A 714 0.25 38.51 -14.75
N LEU A 715 -0.90 37.86 -14.63
CA LEU A 715 -2.16 38.41 -15.12
C LEU A 715 -2.67 39.56 -14.24
N HIS A 716 -3.50 40.42 -14.82
CA HIS A 716 -4.16 41.56 -14.16
C HIS A 716 -3.21 42.64 -13.62
N ALA A 717 -1.94 42.60 -13.98
CA ALA A 717 -0.89 43.48 -13.46
C ALA A 717 -0.64 44.74 -14.34
N ASP A 718 -1.52 45.03 -15.31
CA ASP A 718 -1.32 46.14 -16.28
C ASP A 718 -1.17 47.50 -15.59
N GLU A 719 -2.00 47.77 -14.57
CA GLU A 719 -1.88 48.92 -13.69
C GLU A 719 -1.39 48.46 -12.31
N PRO A 720 -0.14 48.77 -11.92
CA PRO A 720 0.40 48.36 -10.64
C PRO A 720 -0.27 49.10 -9.48
N SER A 721 -0.32 48.48 -8.30
CA SER A 721 -0.97 49.06 -7.13
C SER A 721 -0.37 50.43 -6.75
N PRO A 722 -1.20 51.48 -6.55
CA PRO A 722 -0.73 52.80 -6.13
C PRO A 722 -0.34 52.84 -4.64
N HIS A 723 -0.59 51.75 -3.90
CA HIS A 723 -0.21 51.62 -2.48
C HIS A 723 1.23 51.14 -2.28
N VAL A 724 1.97 50.95 -3.37
CA VAL A 724 3.38 50.56 -3.38
C VAL A 724 4.19 51.62 -4.12
N ASP A 725 5.29 52.06 -3.50
CA ASP A 725 6.22 52.98 -4.14
C ASP A 725 7.25 52.22 -4.99
N TRP A 726 6.86 51.89 -6.22
CA TRP A 726 7.69 51.11 -7.16
C TRP A 726 8.99 51.79 -7.61
N ASP A 727 9.13 53.10 -7.35
CA ASP A 727 10.31 53.88 -7.72
C ASP A 727 11.43 53.78 -6.66
N THR A 728 11.11 53.33 -5.44
CA THR A 728 12.07 53.23 -4.31
C THR A 728 13.07 52.08 -4.42
N GLY A 729 12.90 51.15 -5.37
CA GLY A 729 13.78 50.02 -5.54
C GLY A 729 13.69 49.39 -6.93
N ALA A 730 14.68 48.57 -7.26
CA ALA A 730 14.76 47.91 -8.56
C ALA A 730 13.93 46.61 -8.59
N VAL A 731 12.61 46.70 -8.33
CA VAL A 731 11.63 45.61 -8.47
C VAL A 731 10.62 45.97 -9.55
N ARG A 732 10.30 45.05 -10.46
CA ARG A 732 9.38 45.28 -11.60
C ARG A 732 8.40 44.11 -11.75
N LEU A 733 7.12 44.43 -11.90
CA LEU A 733 6.08 43.44 -12.20
C LEU A 733 6.27 42.88 -13.61
N LEU A 734 6.05 41.57 -13.75
CA LEU A 734 6.02 40.86 -15.03
C LEU A 734 4.71 41.13 -15.77
N THR A 735 4.51 42.35 -16.27
CA THR A 735 3.31 42.72 -17.05
C THR A 735 3.29 42.09 -18.45
N GLU A 736 4.46 41.75 -18.98
CA GLU A 736 4.66 41.03 -20.23
C GLU A 736 5.61 39.84 -20.03
N ALA A 737 5.50 38.82 -20.88
CA ALA A 737 6.41 37.69 -20.86
C ALA A 737 7.80 38.14 -21.32
N ARG A 738 8.86 37.62 -20.68
CA ARG A 738 10.24 38.03 -20.93
C ARG A 738 11.16 36.83 -21.09
N GLU A 739 12.15 36.96 -21.95
CA GLU A 739 13.28 36.02 -21.98
C GLU A 739 14.06 36.10 -20.67
N TRP A 740 14.52 34.96 -20.16
CA TRP A 740 15.40 34.86 -19.00
C TRP A 740 16.81 34.49 -19.49
N PRO A 741 17.65 35.48 -19.85
CA PRO A 741 18.92 35.24 -20.54
C PRO A 741 19.93 34.50 -19.67
N LYS A 742 20.86 33.77 -20.30
CA LYS A 742 22.04 33.21 -19.62
C LYS A 742 22.99 34.36 -19.25
N SER A 743 23.29 34.52 -17.97
CA SER A 743 24.05 35.67 -17.44
C SER A 743 25.45 35.31 -16.92
N GLY A 744 26.06 34.22 -17.41
CA GLY A 744 27.34 33.71 -16.91
C GLY A 744 27.28 33.09 -15.50
N ARG A 745 26.10 33.14 -14.85
CA ARG A 745 25.76 32.45 -13.62
C ARG A 745 24.43 31.69 -13.79
N PRO A 746 24.14 30.68 -12.95
CA PRO A 746 22.85 30.01 -12.95
C PRO A 746 21.69 30.99 -12.73
N ARG A 747 20.56 30.73 -13.39
CA ARG A 747 19.29 31.43 -13.13
C ARG A 747 18.84 31.11 -11.71
N ARG A 748 18.37 32.13 -10.98
CA ARG A 748 17.92 31.97 -9.60
C ARG A 748 16.60 32.71 -9.38
N ALA A 749 15.67 32.06 -8.71
CA ALA A 749 14.43 32.69 -8.27
C ALA A 749 14.10 32.28 -6.85
N ALA A 750 13.31 33.09 -6.16
CA ALA A 750 12.77 32.73 -4.87
C ALA A 750 11.25 32.54 -4.92
N VAL A 751 10.73 31.70 -4.04
CA VAL A 751 9.31 31.41 -3.88
C VAL A 751 8.88 31.75 -2.46
N SER A 752 7.88 32.61 -2.32
CA SER A 752 7.30 33.02 -1.04
C SER A 752 5.95 32.36 -0.81
N SER A 753 5.68 31.93 0.43
CA SER A 753 4.32 31.62 0.87
C SER A 753 4.10 31.99 2.33
N PHE A 754 3.04 32.75 2.59
CA PHE A 754 2.74 33.31 3.91
C PHE A 754 1.38 32.78 4.39
N GLY A 755 1.39 32.00 5.46
CA GLY A 755 0.20 31.40 6.04
C GLY A 755 -0.61 32.42 6.83
N ILE A 756 -1.94 32.32 6.77
CA ILE A 756 -2.86 33.16 7.55
C ILE A 756 -2.68 33.00 9.08
N SER A 757 -2.00 31.93 9.52
CA SER A 757 -1.60 31.72 10.92
C SER A 757 -0.33 32.48 11.34
N GLY A 758 0.24 33.31 10.45
CA GLY A 758 1.46 34.09 10.66
C GLY A 758 2.75 33.35 10.31
N THR A 759 2.70 32.07 9.92
CA THR A 759 3.89 31.32 9.52
C THR A 759 4.32 31.72 8.12
N ASN A 760 5.56 32.19 7.95
CA ASN A 760 6.11 32.58 6.66
C ASN A 760 7.16 31.57 6.19
N ALA A 761 7.17 31.24 4.90
CA ALA A 761 8.20 30.43 4.28
C ALA A 761 8.76 31.11 3.02
N HIS A 762 10.08 31.03 2.85
CA HIS A 762 10.77 31.54 1.67
C HIS A 762 11.84 30.54 1.22
N VAL A 763 11.86 30.21 -0.07
CA VAL A 763 12.74 29.19 -0.66
C VAL A 763 13.47 29.76 -1.87
N ILE A 764 14.77 29.53 -1.97
CA ILE A 764 15.60 29.95 -3.11
C ILE A 764 15.88 28.73 -4.00
N ILE A 765 15.48 28.84 -5.26
CA ILE A 765 15.67 27.85 -6.31
C ILE A 765 16.74 28.35 -7.28
N GLU A 766 17.66 27.47 -7.63
CA GLU A 766 18.69 27.65 -8.65
C GLU A 766 18.46 26.67 -9.80
N GLN A 767 18.84 27.09 -11.01
CA GLN A 767 18.80 26.26 -12.21
C GLN A 767 19.49 24.92 -11.98
N GLY A 768 18.85 23.84 -12.42
CA GLY A 768 19.40 22.48 -12.41
C GLY A 768 20.57 22.29 -13.37
N ASP A 769 21.03 21.04 -13.50
CA ASP A 769 22.06 20.71 -14.48
C ASP A 769 21.48 20.96 -15.89
N PRO A 770 22.26 21.56 -16.82
CA PRO A 770 21.80 21.73 -18.19
C PRO A 770 21.44 20.36 -18.76
N ASP A 771 20.35 20.30 -19.54
CA ASP A 771 20.03 19.07 -20.27
C ASP A 771 21.27 18.68 -21.08
N PRO A 772 21.79 17.45 -20.91
CA PRO A 772 23.00 17.03 -21.60
C PRO A 772 22.76 17.17 -23.11
N GLU A 773 23.65 17.88 -23.81
CA GLU A 773 23.65 17.82 -25.27
C GLU A 773 23.88 16.35 -25.64
N PRO A 774 23.00 15.72 -26.43
CA PRO A 774 23.18 14.33 -26.77
C PRO A 774 24.46 14.21 -27.62
N GLU A 775 25.52 13.68 -27.02
CA GLU A 775 26.60 13.08 -27.80
C GLU A 775 25.98 11.91 -28.56
N ARG A 776 25.61 12.15 -29.81
CA ARG A 776 25.15 11.10 -30.71
C ARG A 776 26.31 10.14 -30.94
N VAL A 777 26.36 9.11 -30.12
CA VAL A 777 27.13 7.92 -30.44
C VAL A 777 26.40 7.26 -31.61
N ASP A 778 27.05 7.21 -32.77
CA ASP A 778 26.52 6.47 -33.92
C ASP A 778 26.44 4.99 -33.53
N SER A 779 25.25 4.53 -33.14
CA SER A 779 25.04 3.22 -32.53
C SER A 779 25.06 2.05 -33.55
N GLY A 780 25.50 2.29 -34.78
CA GLY A 780 25.43 1.31 -35.86
C GLY A 780 23.99 1.07 -36.33
N PRO A 781 23.75 0.10 -37.25
CA PRO A 781 22.42 -0.18 -37.78
C PRO A 781 21.45 -0.61 -36.67
N VAL A 782 20.28 0.02 -36.65
CA VAL A 782 19.21 -0.19 -35.67
C VAL A 782 18.65 -1.60 -35.81
N ASN A 783 19.05 -2.49 -34.89
CA ASN A 783 18.33 -3.74 -34.64
C ASN A 783 16.91 -3.44 -34.17
N PRO A 784 15.94 -4.34 -34.38
CA PRO A 784 14.57 -4.11 -33.95
C PRO A 784 14.52 -3.66 -32.48
N VAL A 785 13.93 -2.49 -32.23
CA VAL A 785 13.84 -1.91 -30.89
C VAL A 785 12.52 -2.36 -30.25
N PRO A 786 12.55 -2.90 -29.03
CA PRO A 786 11.33 -3.21 -28.31
C PRO A 786 10.83 -1.99 -27.53
N TRP A 787 9.58 -1.59 -27.77
CA TRP A 787 8.82 -0.68 -26.90
C TRP A 787 7.91 -1.50 -26.00
N PHE A 788 8.31 -1.61 -24.73
CA PHE A 788 7.51 -2.27 -23.70
C PHE A 788 6.42 -1.33 -23.18
N VAL A 789 5.19 -1.82 -23.14
CA VAL A 789 4.04 -1.09 -22.61
C VAL A 789 3.32 -1.97 -21.61
N SER A 790 2.97 -1.42 -20.46
CA SER A 790 2.20 -2.17 -19.46
C SER A 790 1.08 -1.34 -18.83
N GLY A 791 0.05 -2.04 -18.37
CA GLY A 791 -1.08 -1.53 -17.61
C GLY A 791 -1.51 -2.56 -16.57
N ARG A 792 -2.26 -2.14 -15.55
CA ARG A 792 -2.78 -3.07 -14.54
C ARG A 792 -3.85 -3.99 -15.12
N ASP A 793 -4.64 -3.47 -16.05
CA ASP A 793 -5.61 -4.22 -16.82
C ASP A 793 -5.51 -3.88 -18.33
N GLU A 794 -6.36 -4.54 -19.11
CA GLU A 794 -6.38 -4.41 -20.57
C GLU A 794 -6.78 -2.99 -21.02
N THR A 795 -7.66 -2.32 -20.27
CA THR A 795 -8.10 -0.96 -20.55
C THR A 795 -6.96 0.03 -20.32
N ALA A 796 -6.26 -0.10 -19.19
CA ALA A 796 -5.10 0.71 -18.85
C ALA A 796 -3.93 0.50 -19.83
N LEU A 797 -3.69 -0.74 -20.28
CA LEU A 797 -2.67 -1.04 -21.28
C LEU A 797 -2.96 -0.31 -22.61
N ARG A 798 -4.21 -0.37 -23.08
CA ARG A 798 -4.64 0.33 -24.31
C ARG A 798 -4.58 1.84 -24.18
N ALA A 799 -4.99 2.37 -23.02
CA ALA A 799 -4.88 3.79 -22.72
C ALA A 799 -3.42 4.25 -22.73
N GLN A 800 -2.52 3.49 -22.13
CA GLN A 800 -1.08 3.80 -22.14
C GLN A 800 -0.49 3.76 -23.55
N ALA A 801 -0.86 2.77 -24.37
CA ALA A 801 -0.44 2.70 -25.77
C ALA A 801 -0.90 3.92 -26.58
N ARG A 802 -2.15 4.36 -26.37
CA ARG A 802 -2.70 5.58 -27.01
C ARG A 802 -1.96 6.84 -26.59
N ARG A 803 -1.76 7.04 -25.28
CA ARG A 803 -1.01 8.19 -24.74
C ARG A 803 0.41 8.25 -25.30
N LEU A 804 1.10 7.10 -25.31
CA LEU A 804 2.46 7.02 -25.85
C LEU A 804 2.47 7.34 -27.36
N HIS A 805 1.51 6.81 -28.13
CA HIS A 805 1.39 7.13 -29.56
C HIS A 805 1.18 8.63 -29.81
N GLU A 806 0.24 9.26 -29.11
CA GLU A 806 -0.04 10.70 -29.24
C GLU A 806 1.18 11.55 -28.89
N HIS A 807 1.83 11.20 -27.78
CA HIS A 807 3.02 11.86 -27.29
C HIS A 807 4.20 11.80 -28.25
N LEU A 808 4.47 10.62 -28.83
CA LEU A 808 5.54 10.44 -29.82
C LEU A 808 5.17 11.04 -31.17
N THR A 809 3.90 11.09 -31.54
CA THR A 809 3.47 11.77 -32.77
C THR A 809 3.69 13.28 -32.67
N GLY A 810 3.44 13.88 -31.50
CA GLY A 810 3.70 15.29 -31.23
C GLY A 810 5.18 15.66 -31.10
N ARG A 811 6.07 14.67 -30.97
CA ARG A 811 7.51 14.84 -30.71
C ARG A 811 8.38 13.99 -31.63
N PRO A 812 8.41 14.30 -32.95
CA PRO A 812 9.17 13.54 -33.95
C PRO A 812 10.68 13.54 -33.70
N GLU A 813 11.19 14.49 -32.92
CA GLU A 813 12.60 14.66 -32.56
C GLU A 813 13.14 13.60 -31.59
N LEU A 814 12.27 12.87 -30.88
CA LEU A 814 12.69 11.84 -29.91
C LEU A 814 13.22 10.58 -30.62
N ASP A 815 14.39 10.11 -30.21
CA ASP A 815 14.99 8.89 -30.75
C ASP A 815 14.21 7.64 -30.30
N PRO A 816 13.78 6.75 -31.23
CA PRO A 816 13.14 5.49 -30.89
C PRO A 816 13.92 4.60 -29.91
N ILE A 817 15.25 4.63 -29.94
CA ILE A 817 16.12 3.86 -29.04
C ILE A 817 15.99 4.39 -27.61
N ASP A 818 16.09 5.71 -27.42
CA ASP A 818 15.94 6.35 -26.11
C ASP A 818 14.55 6.11 -25.52
N VAL A 819 13.52 6.12 -26.37
CA VAL A 819 12.15 5.76 -25.97
C VAL A 819 12.09 4.31 -25.48
N GLY A 820 12.66 3.37 -26.25
CA GLY A 820 12.70 1.95 -25.86
C GLY A 820 13.44 1.72 -24.55
N TYR A 821 14.60 2.37 -24.38
CA TYR A 821 15.38 2.36 -23.15
C TYR A 821 14.58 2.89 -21.96
N SER A 822 13.93 4.05 -22.12
CA SER A 822 13.14 4.68 -21.06
C SER A 822 11.96 3.81 -20.63
N LEU A 823 11.26 3.18 -21.59
CA LEU A 823 10.16 2.26 -21.31
C LEU A 823 10.62 0.99 -20.58
N ALA A 824 11.83 0.50 -20.88
CA ALA A 824 12.36 -0.71 -20.27
C ALA A 824 12.92 -0.48 -18.85
N MET A 825 13.59 0.66 -18.63
CA MET A 825 14.38 0.90 -17.41
C MET A 825 13.69 1.79 -16.39
N ALA A 826 12.81 2.69 -16.82
CA ALA A 826 12.26 3.76 -15.98
C ALA A 826 10.74 3.63 -15.73
N ARG A 827 10.12 2.51 -16.10
CA ARG A 827 8.68 2.26 -15.92
C ARG A 827 8.43 0.94 -15.20
N ALA A 828 7.39 0.92 -14.38
CA ALA A 828 7.00 -0.29 -13.67
C ALA A 828 6.41 -1.32 -14.66
N ALA A 829 6.88 -2.57 -14.59
CA ALA A 829 6.34 -3.66 -15.40
C ALA A 829 5.05 -4.22 -14.76
N LEU A 830 3.91 -3.62 -15.10
CA LEU A 830 2.58 -4.00 -14.57
C LEU A 830 2.09 -5.34 -15.14
N GLU A 831 0.93 -5.82 -14.67
CA GLU A 831 0.43 -7.18 -14.90
C GLU A 831 0.09 -7.47 -16.36
N ARG A 832 -0.53 -6.52 -17.06
CA ARG A 832 -0.79 -6.62 -18.50
C ARG A 832 0.34 -5.95 -19.23
N ARG A 833 1.02 -6.72 -20.08
CA ARG A 833 2.24 -6.30 -20.78
C ARG A 833 2.08 -6.57 -22.26
N ALA A 834 2.59 -5.64 -23.06
CA ALA A 834 2.75 -5.78 -24.49
C ALA A 834 4.14 -5.27 -24.89
N ALA A 835 4.65 -5.78 -26.01
CA ALA A 835 5.85 -5.28 -26.65
C ALA A 835 5.53 -4.98 -28.10
N VAL A 836 5.92 -3.79 -28.56
CA VAL A 836 5.92 -3.44 -29.98
C VAL A 836 7.37 -3.49 -30.44
N VAL A 837 7.67 -4.30 -31.46
CA VAL A 837 9.04 -4.47 -31.97
C VAL A 837 9.06 -4.00 -33.41
N GLY A 838 9.99 -3.11 -33.74
CA GLY A 838 10.13 -2.55 -35.08
C GLY A 838 11.52 -1.97 -35.30
N SER A 839 11.93 -1.89 -36.56
CA SER A 839 13.22 -1.34 -36.98
C SER A 839 13.09 0.13 -37.41
N THR A 840 11.87 0.64 -37.52
CA THR A 840 11.58 2.03 -37.87
C THR A 840 10.56 2.66 -36.93
N ARG A 841 10.59 3.99 -36.82
CA ARG A 841 9.59 4.74 -36.04
C ARG A 841 8.16 4.46 -36.51
N ASP A 842 7.94 4.39 -37.82
CA ASP A 842 6.60 4.20 -38.41
C ASP A 842 6.04 2.82 -38.07
N GLU A 843 6.87 1.77 -38.08
CA GLU A 843 6.48 0.43 -37.63
C GLU A 843 6.10 0.43 -36.15
N LEU A 844 6.91 1.09 -35.31
CA LEU A 844 6.68 1.18 -33.87
C LEU A 844 5.40 1.98 -33.53
N LEU A 845 5.17 3.11 -34.19
CA LEU A 845 3.94 3.90 -34.04
C LEU A 845 2.71 3.12 -34.53
N SER A 846 2.82 2.43 -35.67
CA SER A 846 1.74 1.58 -36.19
C SER A 846 1.40 0.45 -35.21
N GLY A 847 2.40 -0.16 -34.59
CA GLY A 847 2.21 -1.19 -33.57
C GLY A 847 1.57 -0.65 -32.29
N LEU A 848 1.94 0.56 -31.83
CA LEU A 848 1.26 1.20 -30.69
C LEU A 848 -0.21 1.52 -31.00
N ARG A 849 -0.51 1.98 -32.21
CA ARG A 849 -1.88 2.22 -32.65
C ARG A 849 -2.70 0.92 -32.68
N ALA A 850 -2.14 -0.14 -33.24
CA ALA A 850 -2.77 -1.46 -33.23
C ALA A 850 -3.04 -1.94 -31.80
N LEU A 851 -2.06 -1.81 -30.90
CA LEU A 851 -2.22 -2.14 -29.48
C LEU A 851 -3.32 -1.32 -28.81
N ALA A 852 -3.38 0.00 -29.08
CA ALA A 852 -4.42 0.88 -28.54
C ALA A 852 -5.84 0.50 -29.01
N ASP A 853 -5.96 -0.01 -30.24
CA ASP A 853 -7.21 -0.50 -30.83
C ASP A 853 -7.55 -1.95 -30.41
N GLY A 854 -6.68 -2.59 -29.62
CA GLY A 854 -6.85 -3.97 -29.16
C GLY A 854 -6.50 -5.04 -30.19
N ALA A 855 -5.78 -4.65 -31.26
CA ALA A 855 -5.25 -5.55 -32.26
C ALA A 855 -3.83 -5.99 -31.87
N GLY A 856 -3.53 -7.29 -31.99
CA GLY A 856 -2.22 -7.85 -31.69
C GLY A 856 -2.28 -9.35 -31.40
N VAL A 857 -1.13 -10.01 -31.38
CA VAL A 857 -1.01 -11.40 -30.94
C VAL A 857 -1.01 -11.42 -29.42
N SER A 858 -2.08 -11.92 -28.81
CA SER A 858 -2.12 -12.16 -27.37
C SER A 858 -1.56 -13.54 -27.06
N SER A 859 -0.50 -13.59 -26.27
CA SER A 859 0.02 -14.84 -25.69
C SER A 859 -0.23 -14.84 -24.19
N GLY A 860 -0.81 -15.93 -23.66
CA GLY A 860 -0.96 -16.10 -22.23
C GLY A 860 0.40 -16.33 -21.57
N VAL A 861 0.81 -15.41 -20.69
CA VAL A 861 2.03 -15.59 -19.87
C VAL A 861 1.68 -16.50 -18.69
N ARG A 862 2.40 -17.62 -18.57
CA ARG A 862 2.42 -18.42 -17.33
C ARG A 862 3.79 -18.25 -16.69
N ARG A 863 3.81 -17.83 -15.42
CA ARG A 863 5.04 -17.88 -14.62
C ARG A 863 5.49 -19.34 -14.57
N GLY A 864 6.69 -19.62 -15.06
CA GLY A 864 7.21 -20.97 -15.24
C GLY A 864 8.73 -20.97 -15.26
N ARG A 865 9.31 -22.17 -15.34
CA ARG A 865 10.76 -22.32 -15.50
C ARG A 865 11.10 -22.10 -16.97
N THR A 866 12.22 -21.43 -17.23
CA THR A 866 12.81 -21.35 -18.56
C THR A 866 13.56 -22.65 -18.84
N ALA A 867 13.31 -23.26 -20.00
CA ALA A 867 14.07 -24.39 -20.51
C ALA A 867 14.74 -23.96 -21.81
N PHE A 868 16.06 -24.13 -21.91
CA PHE A 868 16.79 -23.94 -23.16
C PHE A 868 16.80 -25.26 -23.91
N VAL A 869 16.28 -25.23 -25.14
CA VAL A 869 16.18 -26.40 -26.01
C VAL A 869 17.18 -26.21 -27.13
N PHE A 870 18.26 -26.99 -27.06
CA PHE A 870 19.32 -27.03 -28.05
C PHE A 870 18.88 -27.96 -29.19
N THR A 871 18.94 -27.48 -30.41
CA THR A 871 18.49 -28.23 -31.58
C THR A 871 19.57 -29.17 -32.09
N GLY A 872 19.14 -30.27 -32.70
CA GLY A 872 20.06 -31.17 -33.38
C GLY A 872 20.46 -30.67 -34.76
N GLN A 873 21.22 -31.48 -35.48
CA GLN A 873 21.52 -31.26 -36.90
C GLN A 873 20.23 -31.17 -37.72
N GLY A 874 20.13 -30.16 -38.60
CA GLY A 874 18.96 -29.83 -39.42
C GLY A 874 18.54 -28.37 -39.31
N ALA A 875 18.98 -27.65 -38.27
CA ALA A 875 18.69 -26.23 -38.06
C ALA A 875 19.74 -25.28 -38.67
N GLN A 876 20.90 -25.80 -39.10
CA GLN A 876 21.99 -24.98 -39.63
C GLN A 876 21.57 -24.28 -40.93
N ARG A 877 21.97 -23.01 -41.06
CA ARG A 877 21.77 -22.21 -42.27
C ARG A 877 23.04 -21.42 -42.58
N VAL A 878 23.27 -21.17 -43.87
CA VAL A 878 24.38 -20.33 -44.33
C VAL A 878 24.28 -18.95 -43.68
N GLY A 879 25.39 -18.46 -43.12
CA GLY A 879 25.48 -17.17 -42.46
C GLY A 879 24.76 -17.05 -41.11
N MET A 880 24.36 -18.16 -40.48
CA MET A 880 23.72 -18.08 -39.16
C MET A 880 24.60 -17.37 -38.13
N GLY A 881 24.01 -16.47 -37.34
CA GLY A 881 24.74 -15.70 -36.32
C GLY A 881 25.56 -14.51 -36.85
N GLY A 882 25.67 -14.32 -38.17
CA GLY A 882 26.42 -13.20 -38.75
C GLY A 882 25.91 -11.83 -38.28
N GLU A 883 24.61 -11.56 -38.48
CA GLU A 883 23.96 -10.33 -38.01
C GLU A 883 24.04 -10.17 -36.49
N LEU A 884 23.95 -11.27 -35.72
CA LEU A 884 24.08 -11.23 -34.26
C LEU A 884 25.51 -10.88 -33.82
N GLY A 885 26.53 -11.37 -34.52
CA GLY A 885 27.92 -11.05 -34.24
C GLY A 885 28.29 -9.60 -34.57
N GLU A 886 27.68 -9.02 -35.61
CA GLU A 886 27.85 -7.60 -35.92
C GLU A 886 27.14 -6.71 -34.88
N ALA A 887 25.98 -7.14 -34.41
CA ALA A 887 25.11 -6.38 -33.51
C ALA A 887 25.50 -6.47 -32.02
N PHE A 888 25.91 -7.66 -31.55
CA PHE A 888 26.01 -7.98 -30.14
C PHE A 888 27.41 -8.50 -29.80
N PRO A 889 28.25 -7.66 -29.16
CA PRO A 889 29.62 -8.05 -28.77
C PRO A 889 29.68 -9.30 -27.88
N VAL A 890 28.64 -9.55 -27.09
CA VAL A 890 28.54 -10.75 -26.23
C VAL A 890 28.41 -12.02 -27.08
N PHE A 891 27.54 -12.02 -28.09
CA PHE A 891 27.40 -13.14 -29.03
C PHE A 891 28.69 -13.34 -29.82
N ALA A 892 29.27 -12.25 -30.35
CA ALA A 892 30.52 -12.30 -31.11
C ALA A 892 31.66 -12.93 -30.29
N GLY A 893 31.83 -12.46 -29.05
CA GLY A 893 32.85 -12.97 -28.12
C GLY A 893 32.65 -14.44 -27.75
N ALA A 894 31.42 -14.84 -27.43
CA ALA A 894 31.10 -16.23 -27.13
C ALA A 894 31.30 -17.16 -28.33
N PHE A 895 30.88 -16.72 -29.52
CA PHE A 895 31.07 -17.47 -30.76
C PHE A 895 32.56 -17.60 -31.12
N ASP A 896 33.35 -16.53 -30.92
CA ASP A 896 34.80 -16.53 -31.08
C ASP A 896 35.49 -17.51 -30.14
N GLU A 897 35.11 -17.51 -28.87
CA GLU A 897 35.68 -18.42 -27.86
C GLU A 897 35.44 -19.88 -28.25
N VAL A 898 34.22 -20.21 -28.68
CA VAL A 898 33.89 -21.57 -29.11
C VAL A 898 34.62 -21.95 -30.40
N CYS A 899 34.68 -21.06 -31.40
CA CYS A 899 35.42 -21.33 -32.64
C CYS A 899 36.91 -21.55 -32.37
N ALA A 900 37.54 -20.72 -31.53
CA ALA A 900 38.95 -20.86 -31.18
C ALA A 900 39.28 -22.23 -30.53
N GLY A 901 38.32 -22.80 -29.77
CA GLY A 901 38.45 -24.14 -29.20
C GLY A 901 38.28 -25.28 -30.21
N LEU A 902 37.44 -25.09 -31.24
CA LEU A 902 37.09 -26.13 -32.22
C LEU A 902 37.96 -26.13 -33.47
N ASP A 903 38.44 -24.96 -33.91
CA ASP A 903 39.25 -24.80 -35.12
C ASP A 903 40.49 -25.71 -35.17
N PRO A 904 41.24 -25.96 -34.06
CA PRO A 904 42.37 -26.90 -34.07
C PRO A 904 41.98 -28.36 -34.37
N LEU A 905 40.70 -28.71 -34.23
CA LEU A 905 40.16 -30.06 -34.43
C LEU A 905 39.48 -30.22 -35.80
N LEU A 906 39.37 -29.14 -36.57
CA LEU A 906 38.66 -29.10 -37.84
C LEU A 906 39.64 -28.88 -39.01
N PRO A 907 39.32 -29.39 -40.21
CA PRO A 907 40.20 -29.24 -41.37
C PRO A 907 40.21 -27.81 -41.95
N ARG A 908 39.24 -26.97 -41.57
CA ARG A 908 39.12 -25.56 -41.96
C ARG A 908 38.50 -24.74 -40.80
N PRO A 909 38.74 -23.43 -40.71
CA PRO A 909 38.12 -22.58 -39.71
C PRO A 909 36.59 -22.61 -39.78
N LEU A 910 35.93 -22.74 -38.63
CA LEU A 910 34.49 -22.89 -38.53
C LEU A 910 33.74 -21.64 -39.03
N ARG A 911 34.29 -20.44 -38.77
CA ARG A 911 33.75 -19.17 -39.25
C ARG A 911 33.62 -19.11 -40.77
N ASP A 912 34.65 -19.56 -41.48
CA ASP A 912 34.66 -19.55 -42.95
C ASP A 912 33.61 -20.51 -43.51
N VAL A 913 33.41 -21.66 -42.87
CA VAL A 913 32.39 -22.65 -43.26
C VAL A 913 30.97 -22.14 -43.00
N VAL A 914 30.73 -21.47 -41.85
CA VAL A 914 29.42 -20.87 -41.55
C VAL A 914 29.10 -19.72 -42.51
N ALA A 915 30.08 -18.88 -42.83
CA ALA A 915 29.90 -17.73 -43.73
C ALA A 915 29.70 -18.15 -45.19
N SER A 916 30.51 -19.10 -45.69
CA SER A 916 30.45 -19.56 -47.09
C SER A 916 29.33 -20.57 -47.35
N GLY A 917 28.95 -21.35 -46.33
CA GLY A 917 28.05 -22.49 -46.45
C GLY A 917 28.67 -23.75 -47.07
N GLU A 918 29.90 -23.68 -47.57
CA GLU A 918 30.56 -24.80 -48.25
C GLU A 918 30.99 -25.89 -47.26
N GLY A 919 30.27 -27.03 -47.28
CA GLY A 919 30.50 -28.16 -46.37
C GLY A 919 29.78 -28.02 -45.03
N LEU A 920 28.89 -27.02 -44.87
CA LEU A 920 28.07 -26.85 -43.67
C LEU A 920 27.02 -27.98 -43.50
N ASP A 921 26.73 -28.72 -44.58
CA ASP A 921 25.88 -29.91 -44.58
C ASP A 921 26.61 -31.19 -44.11
N GLU A 922 27.95 -31.17 -44.06
CA GLU A 922 28.75 -32.26 -43.53
C GLU A 922 28.66 -32.28 -42.00
N THR A 923 28.32 -33.43 -41.41
CA THR A 923 28.17 -33.58 -39.95
C THR A 923 29.39 -33.09 -39.16
N GLY A 924 30.59 -33.23 -39.71
CA GLY A 924 31.84 -32.76 -39.09
C GLY A 924 31.94 -31.25 -38.91
N PHE A 925 31.16 -30.46 -39.66
CA PHE A 925 31.07 -29.00 -39.53
C PHE A 925 29.70 -28.55 -39.01
N ALA A 926 28.61 -29.23 -39.38
CA ALA A 926 27.25 -28.90 -38.96
C ALA A 926 27.09 -28.91 -37.43
N GLN A 927 27.60 -29.95 -36.77
CA GLN A 927 27.47 -30.08 -35.31
C GLN A 927 28.32 -29.04 -34.55
N PRO A 928 29.62 -28.84 -34.88
CA PRO A 928 30.41 -27.74 -34.34
C PRO A 928 29.78 -26.36 -34.57
N ALA A 929 29.25 -26.11 -35.76
CA ALA A 929 28.64 -24.82 -36.11
C ALA A 929 27.37 -24.55 -35.30
N LEU A 930 26.49 -25.54 -35.15
CA LEU A 930 25.30 -25.43 -34.31
C LEU A 930 25.66 -25.26 -32.84
N PHE A 931 26.65 -26.01 -32.34
CA PHE A 931 27.14 -25.83 -30.97
C PHE A 931 27.67 -24.41 -30.74
N ALA A 932 28.49 -23.89 -31.65
CA ALA A 932 29.01 -22.53 -31.56
C ALA A 932 27.89 -21.48 -31.60
N PHE A 933 26.89 -21.67 -32.45
CA PHE A 933 25.76 -20.76 -32.57
C PHE A 933 24.79 -20.81 -31.38
N GLU A 934 24.52 -21.99 -30.81
CA GLU A 934 23.54 -22.14 -29.73
C GLU A 934 24.12 -21.84 -28.34
N VAL A 935 25.43 -21.92 -28.17
CA VAL A 935 26.13 -21.53 -26.93
C VAL A 935 26.35 -20.02 -26.87
N ALA A 936 26.60 -19.38 -28.02
CA ALA A 936 26.72 -17.95 -28.17
C ALA A 936 25.36 -17.25 -28.07
#